data_AF-A0A5D2BZ92-F1
#
_entry.id   AF-A0A5D2BZ92-F1
#
_cell.length_a   1.000
_cell.length_b   1.000
_cell.length_c   1.000
_cell.angle_alpha   90.00
_cell.angle_beta   90.00
_cell.angle_gamma   90.00
#
_symmetry.space_group_name_H-M   'P 1'
#
loop_
_entity.id
_entity.type
_entity.pdbx_description
1 polymer ?
#
loop_
_entity_poly.entity_id
_entity_poly.type
_entity_poly.pdbx_seq_one_letter_code
_entity_poly.pdbx_strand_id
1 'polypeptide(L)'
;MASVLRFRKLCYVESAVKCTSVGYESFEIDEKLDEKEEDVLSANNFALEINKKRKQPKRQPKEWRCLDSCCWIIGYLCTTWWLLLFCYHCLPVTLLRVPELPGPGVRLKREGLTALHPVVLVPGIVTGGLELWEGRPCADGLFRKRLWGGGSFTQIFKRPLCLLEHLSLHYETGLDPQGIRVRAVPGLVGADYFAPGYFVWAVLIENLAKIGYEGKNLHMAAYDWRLSFQNTEIRDHALTRLKSKIELMYISNGYKKVVAVPHSMGVIYFLHFLKWVETPPPMGGGGGPGWCAKHIKAVMNIGPAFLGVPKAVSNLFSAEGKDVSYIRAMAPGVFDSEILGLQTFERVMRMARTWDSIVSLLPKGGEVIWGNMDRSPEEGHVCDFSKKSHSKTSLTTNNVNNSDVKRGFLVKDLANYGRIISFGKPASVLHSSKLPTADSKEFSRTSTSENFNNFSCGEAWTEYDEMSRQSIQNVAADKAYTTTTLLDLLRFVAPKMMRRAEAHFSHGIAENLDDPKYNHYKYWSNPLETKLSDAPDMEIYCMYGVGIQTERSYVYKLSPNSRCKSIPYQIDNSVHGEDGSCLKGGVYFADGDESVPVLSAGFMCAKGWRGRTRFNPSGIATYIREYRHKPPTSLMEGRGIESGSHVDIMGNFALIEDIMRVAAGATGDEIGGDQIHSDIIKIQKKMKFSSNFIVVFVLFAFVLTVANGQPLVPAMFIFGDSVVDVGNNNNLYTIIKAAFPPYGRDFLNHKPTGRFCNGKLASDFTAENIGFTDYPPAYLSKKAKGNNLLIGANFASASSGYYETTAKLYHTLSLSKQLENYKQYQNKLVAIAGKSNASSIISDGIYLISSGSSDFLQNYYINPLLYKSYTPDQFSDVLIESYANFIQNLYKLGARKIGVTTLPPLGCLPAAITVFGSDSNECVAKLNKVAVSFNNKLNATSQRLQTKLPNRKLVVFDIYQSLYNLVTKPADSEARKACCGTGLLETSILCNPKSIGTCANASEYVFWDGFHPSEAANKILADDLLSSGISLIS
;
A
#
# COMPACT_ATOMS: atom_id res chain seq x y z
N MET A 1 4.31 46.63 6.37
CA MET A 1 5.40 47.22 7.19
C MET A 1 5.00 47.56 8.63
N ALA A 2 3.81 48.12 8.91
CA ALA A 2 3.44 48.63 10.25
C ALA A 2 3.59 47.62 11.43
N SER A 3 3.36 46.32 11.22
CA SER A 3 3.43 45.32 12.29
C SER A 3 4.85 45.05 12.82
N VAL A 4 5.88 45.24 11.99
CA VAL A 4 7.29 44.98 12.37
C VAL A 4 7.80 46.00 13.40
N LEU A 5 7.29 47.23 13.35
CA LEU A 5 7.66 48.31 14.29
C LEU A 5 7.05 48.15 15.69
N ARG A 6 5.99 47.34 15.86
CA ARG A 6 5.41 47.07 17.19
C ARG A 6 6.19 46.00 17.97
N PHE A 7 6.71 44.98 17.30
CA PHE A 7 7.38 43.87 17.98
C PHE A 7 8.74 44.29 18.59
N ARG A 8 9.43 45.23 17.97
CA ARG A 8 10.75 45.72 18.42
C ARG A 8 10.72 46.52 19.73
N LYS A 9 9.52 46.89 20.24
CA LYS A 9 9.34 47.74 21.42
C LYS A 9 9.07 46.98 22.73
N LEU A 10 8.90 45.65 22.68
CA LEU A 10 8.57 44.80 23.84
C LEU A 10 9.78 44.09 24.48
N CYS A 11 10.92 43.98 23.79
CA CYS A 11 12.06 43.18 24.25
C CYS A 11 13.16 43.98 24.98
N TYR A 12 12.88 45.21 25.41
CA TYR A 12 13.85 46.12 26.05
C TYR A 12 13.28 46.85 27.28
N VAL A 13 12.58 46.11 28.16
CA VAL A 13 12.27 46.59 29.52
C VAL A 13 12.49 45.47 30.54
N GLU A 14 13.38 45.76 31.48
CA GLU A 14 13.57 45.19 32.82
C GLU A 14 14.10 43.75 33.02
N SER A 15 14.82 43.67 34.15
CA SER A 15 15.73 42.62 34.57
C SER A 15 15.57 42.38 36.07
N ALA A 16 15.77 41.16 36.56
CA ALA A 16 16.84 40.81 37.52
C ALA A 16 16.67 39.45 38.24
N VAL A 17 17.79 38.99 38.82
CA VAL A 17 17.96 38.04 39.97
C VAL A 17 18.01 36.50 39.75
N LYS A 18 19.28 36.02 39.71
CA LYS A 18 19.93 34.84 40.37
C LYS A 18 19.23 33.47 40.58
N CYS A 19 19.95 32.40 40.21
CA CYS A 19 20.53 31.32 41.07
C CYS A 19 21.58 30.53 40.24
N THR A 20 22.90 30.55 40.50
CA THR A 20 23.72 29.77 41.47
C THR A 20 23.89 28.25 41.23
N SER A 21 24.87 27.91 40.38
CA SER A 21 26.10 27.08 40.66
C SER A 21 26.08 25.68 41.31
N VAL A 22 27.10 24.88 40.88
CA VAL A 22 27.69 23.63 41.45
C VAL A 22 26.96 22.32 41.09
N GLY A 23 27.63 21.24 40.63
CA GLY A 23 29.04 21.05 40.22
C GLY A 23 29.43 19.57 40.06
N TYR A 24 30.65 19.31 39.52
CA TYR A 24 31.39 18.01 39.48
C TYR A 24 30.71 16.81 38.76
N GLU A 25 31.40 15.81 38.18
CA GLU A 25 32.81 15.40 38.17
C GLU A 25 33.12 14.62 36.87
N SER A 26 34.37 14.59 36.39
CA SER A 26 34.79 13.65 35.34
C SER A 26 36.25 13.21 35.54
N PHE A 27 36.46 11.90 35.68
CA PHE A 27 37.77 11.28 35.92
C PHE A 27 38.76 11.47 34.76
N GLU A 28 40.01 11.77 35.10
CA GLU A 28 41.16 11.63 34.22
C GLU A 28 41.63 10.17 34.15
N ILE A 29 42.15 9.77 32.99
CA ILE A 29 43.20 8.75 32.88
C ILE A 29 44.27 9.37 31.98
N ASP A 30 45.47 9.51 32.54
CA ASP A 30 46.65 10.08 31.90
C ASP A 30 47.65 8.94 31.63
N GLU A 31 48.20 8.87 30.43
CA GLU A 31 49.29 7.95 30.11
C GLU A 31 50.34 8.65 29.23
N LYS A 32 51.56 8.73 29.79
CA LYS A 32 52.72 9.45 29.24
C LYS A 32 53.24 8.84 27.94
N LEU A 33 53.99 9.63 27.18
CA LEU A 33 55.37 9.28 26.82
C LEU A 33 56.19 10.51 26.36
N ASP A 34 57.51 10.39 26.52
CA ASP A 34 58.50 11.48 26.61
C ASP A 34 59.33 11.69 25.31
N GLU A 35 59.89 12.91 25.16
CA GLU A 35 61.17 13.26 24.48
C GLU A 35 61.35 12.93 22.96
N LYS A 36 62.17 13.60 22.13
CA LYS A 36 63.03 14.81 22.20
C LYS A 36 63.40 15.30 20.78
N GLU A 37 64.00 16.51 20.69
CA GLU A 37 65.14 16.95 19.82
C GLU A 37 65.46 16.26 18.46
N GLU A 38 66.01 16.92 17.45
CA GLU A 38 66.15 18.33 17.04
C GLU A 38 66.55 18.32 15.55
N ASP A 39 66.18 19.33 14.76
CA ASP A 39 66.44 19.38 13.30
C ASP A 39 67.18 20.67 12.95
N VAL A 40 68.38 20.59 12.34
CA VAL A 40 69.21 21.80 12.12
C VAL A 40 70.08 21.74 10.85
N LEU A 41 70.09 22.88 10.13
CA LEU A 41 71.02 23.35 9.07
C LEU A 41 70.86 22.71 7.66
N SER A 42 70.88 23.48 6.56
CA SER A 42 71.06 24.93 6.38
C SER A 42 70.72 25.42 4.96
N ALA A 43 70.64 26.76 4.83
CA ALA A 43 70.89 27.62 3.65
C ALA A 43 69.64 28.21 2.94
N ASN A 44 69.56 29.52 2.66
CA ASN A 44 70.46 30.61 3.09
C ASN A 44 69.76 31.99 3.07
N ASN A 45 70.31 32.88 3.89
CA ASN A 45 70.17 34.35 3.99
C ASN A 45 69.75 35.09 2.69
N PHE A 46 69.06 36.24 2.73
CA PHE A 46 69.55 37.46 3.40
C PHE A 46 68.43 38.48 3.72
N ALA A 47 68.61 39.25 4.79
CA ALA A 47 67.67 40.28 5.25
C ALA A 47 68.18 41.70 4.96
N LEU A 48 67.26 42.65 4.84
CA LEU A 48 67.47 43.97 5.42
C LEU A 48 66.14 44.44 6.06
N GLU A 49 66.25 44.97 7.28
CA GLU A 49 65.14 45.21 8.21
C GLU A 49 65.12 46.72 8.60
N ILE A 50 64.26 47.10 9.57
CA ILE A 50 64.32 48.33 10.41
C ILE A 50 63.61 49.57 9.79
N ASN A 51 62.58 50.21 10.39
CA ASN A 51 62.05 50.11 11.77
C ASN A 51 60.57 50.55 12.00
N LYS A 52 59.96 49.98 13.04
CA LYS A 52 58.90 50.47 13.98
C LYS A 52 57.65 51.22 13.43
N LYS A 53 56.44 50.66 13.55
CA LYS A 53 55.61 50.41 14.77
C LYS A 53 55.16 51.67 15.56
N ARG A 54 53.86 52.00 15.48
CA ARG A 54 53.04 52.64 16.53
C ARG A 54 51.84 51.73 16.87
N LYS A 55 51.32 51.81 18.11
CA LYS A 55 50.36 50.86 18.71
C LYS A 55 48.88 51.20 18.45
N GLN A 56 48.03 50.18 18.64
CA GLN A 56 46.56 50.14 18.94
C GLN A 56 45.66 49.61 17.80
N PRO A 57 44.48 49.01 18.11
CA PRO A 57 44.21 48.01 19.16
C PRO A 57 43.54 46.73 18.60
N LYS A 58 43.60 45.59 19.31
CA LYS A 58 42.85 44.39 18.91
C LYS A 58 41.34 44.63 19.06
N ARG A 59 40.58 44.61 17.95
CA ARG A 59 39.12 44.43 17.99
C ARG A 59 38.80 42.97 18.28
N GLN A 60 38.01 42.71 19.33
CA GLN A 60 37.40 41.39 19.54
C GLN A 60 36.36 41.09 18.45
N PRO A 61 36.15 39.81 18.09
CA PRO A 61 35.01 39.42 17.28
C PRO A 61 33.72 39.62 18.07
N LYS A 62 32.69 40.22 17.46
CA LYS A 62 31.36 40.32 18.08
C LYS A 62 30.68 38.95 18.04
N GLU A 63 30.40 38.38 19.19
CA GLU A 63 29.45 37.26 19.30
C GLU A 63 28.06 37.70 18.82
N TRP A 64 27.49 36.95 17.88
CA TRP A 64 26.09 37.08 17.50
C TRP A 64 25.24 36.32 18.52
N ARG A 65 24.30 37.02 19.17
CA ARG A 65 23.35 36.35 20.07
C ARG A 65 22.25 35.66 19.26
N CYS A 66 21.72 34.56 19.80
CA CYS A 66 20.72 33.70 19.16
C CYS A 66 19.51 34.46 18.56
N LEU A 67 19.10 35.56 19.20
CA LEU A 67 18.03 36.46 18.73
C LEU A 67 18.29 37.08 17.35
N ASP A 68 19.53 37.47 17.04
CA ASP A 68 19.87 38.09 15.75
C ASP A 68 19.81 37.08 14.60
N SER A 69 20.25 35.84 14.84
CA SER A 69 20.16 34.74 13.87
C SER A 69 18.70 34.33 13.61
N CYS A 70 17.89 34.19 14.65
CA CYS A 70 16.45 33.92 14.52
C CYS A 70 15.71 35.02 13.75
N CYS A 71 16.01 36.31 14.00
CA CYS A 71 15.42 37.40 13.23
C CYS A 71 15.81 37.37 11.75
N TRP A 72 17.04 36.96 11.44
CA TRP A 72 17.53 36.84 10.07
C TRP A 72 16.87 35.68 9.32
N ILE A 73 16.73 34.51 9.97
CA ILE A 73 16.03 33.34 9.42
C ILE A 73 14.53 33.64 9.18
N ILE A 74 13.85 34.27 10.14
CA ILE A 74 12.44 34.68 9.99
C ILE A 74 12.29 35.71 8.87
N GLY A 75 13.24 36.65 8.74
CA GLY A 75 13.28 37.61 7.63
C GLY A 75 13.40 36.91 6.29
N TYR A 76 14.36 35.97 6.15
CA TYR A 76 14.60 35.20 4.94
C TYR A 76 13.38 34.36 4.53
N LEU A 77 12.77 33.64 5.48
CA LEU A 77 11.54 32.87 5.28
C LEU A 77 10.36 33.76 4.87
N CYS A 78 10.21 34.95 5.47
CA CYS A 78 9.16 35.88 5.05
C CYS A 78 9.41 36.42 3.63
N THR A 79 10.66 36.74 3.27
CA THR A 79 10.97 37.24 1.92
C THR A 79 10.82 36.17 0.85
N THR A 80 11.23 34.91 1.09
CA THR A 80 11.04 33.82 0.13
C THR A 80 9.57 33.45 -0.01
N TRP A 81 8.79 33.46 1.09
CA TRP A 81 7.34 33.25 1.04
C TRP A 81 6.61 34.33 0.23
N TRP A 82 6.98 35.61 0.41
CA TRP A 82 6.43 36.70 -0.38
C TRP A 82 6.88 36.67 -1.85
N LEU A 83 8.11 36.24 -2.14
CA LEU A 83 8.59 36.05 -3.50
C LEU A 83 7.83 34.92 -4.21
N LEU A 84 7.59 33.80 -3.53
CA LEU A 84 6.79 32.69 -4.06
C LEU A 84 5.33 33.10 -4.31
N LEU A 85 4.71 33.85 -3.38
CA LEU A 85 3.37 34.43 -3.58
C LEU A 85 3.34 35.42 -4.74
N PHE A 86 4.38 36.25 -4.90
CA PHE A 86 4.50 37.17 -6.03
C PHE A 86 4.63 36.41 -7.35
N CYS A 87 5.51 35.41 -7.45
CA CYS A 87 5.62 34.54 -8.62
C CYS A 87 4.29 33.82 -8.93
N TYR A 88 3.58 33.33 -7.90
CA TYR A 88 2.27 32.69 -8.05
C TYR A 88 1.17 33.63 -8.55
N HIS A 89 1.22 34.93 -8.18
CA HIS A 89 0.25 35.93 -8.61
C HIS A 89 0.64 36.69 -9.90
N CYS A 90 1.92 36.69 -10.29
CA CYS A 90 2.42 37.37 -11.48
C CYS A 90 2.62 36.46 -12.70
N LEU A 91 2.57 35.13 -12.53
CA LEU A 91 2.48 34.21 -13.66
C LEU A 91 1.03 34.13 -14.15
N PRO A 92 0.73 34.53 -15.40
CA PRO A 92 -0.61 34.34 -15.94
C PRO A 92 -0.87 32.83 -16.14
N VAL A 93 -2.00 32.36 -15.61
CA VAL A 93 -2.44 30.94 -15.60
C VAL A 93 -2.53 30.32 -17.00
N THR A 94 -2.46 31.12 -18.07
CA THR A 94 -2.48 30.69 -19.47
C THR A 94 -1.20 30.03 -19.97
N LEU A 95 -0.05 30.18 -19.28
CA LEU A 95 1.27 29.74 -19.79
C LEU A 95 1.66 28.28 -19.48
N LEU A 96 0.84 27.55 -18.72
CA LEU A 96 1.10 26.15 -18.29
C LEU A 96 0.09 25.11 -18.84
N ARG A 97 -0.63 25.43 -19.92
CA ARG A 97 -1.49 24.46 -20.60
C ARG A 97 -0.70 23.53 -21.53
N VAL A 98 -0.29 22.39 -20.98
CA VAL A 98 -0.13 21.16 -21.77
C VAL A 98 -1.47 20.86 -22.46
N PRO A 99 -1.51 20.28 -23.68
CA PRO A 99 -2.77 19.91 -24.33
C PRO A 99 -3.46 18.77 -23.55
N GLU A 100 -4.36 19.13 -22.64
CA GLU A 100 -5.20 18.16 -21.93
C GLU A 100 -6.01 17.33 -22.93
N LEU A 101 -5.98 16.00 -22.77
CA LEU A 101 -6.86 15.12 -23.53
C LEU A 101 -8.31 15.53 -23.24
N PRO A 102 -9.14 15.86 -24.25
CA PRO A 102 -10.48 16.39 -24.00
C PRO A 102 -11.31 15.36 -23.24
N GLY A 103 -11.73 15.72 -22.02
CA GLY A 103 -12.51 14.85 -21.13
C GLY A 103 -13.78 14.30 -21.80
N PRO A 104 -14.31 13.15 -21.33
CA PRO A 104 -15.31 12.37 -22.05
C PRO A 104 -16.53 13.20 -22.47
N GLY A 105 -17.01 14.12 -21.64
CA GLY A 105 -18.15 14.98 -22.01
C GLY A 105 -17.89 15.97 -23.14
N VAL A 106 -16.64 16.39 -23.38
CA VAL A 106 -16.26 17.18 -24.56
C VAL A 106 -16.20 16.30 -25.80
N ARG A 107 -15.69 15.06 -25.67
CA ARG A 107 -15.62 14.11 -26.78
C ARG A 107 -17.01 13.65 -27.22
N LEU A 108 -17.84 13.19 -26.28
CA LEU A 108 -19.21 12.73 -26.53
C LEU A 108 -20.10 13.86 -27.10
N LYS A 109 -19.90 15.11 -26.69
CA LYS A 109 -20.59 16.26 -27.32
C LYS A 109 -20.23 16.41 -28.81
N ARG A 110 -18.97 16.17 -29.19
CA ARG A 110 -18.54 16.18 -30.62
C ARG A 110 -19.09 14.98 -31.39
N GLU A 111 -19.32 13.85 -30.72
CA GLU A 111 -20.05 12.68 -31.24
C GLU A 111 -21.58 12.92 -31.36
N GLY A 112 -22.08 14.11 -30.98
CA GLY A 112 -23.50 14.48 -31.07
C GLY A 112 -24.35 14.02 -29.87
N LEU A 113 -23.74 13.50 -28.81
CA LEU A 113 -24.46 12.99 -27.65
C LEU A 113 -25.11 14.14 -26.85
N THR A 114 -26.37 13.96 -26.45
CA THR A 114 -27.17 14.95 -25.72
C THR A 114 -27.93 14.31 -24.55
N ALA A 115 -28.27 15.11 -23.53
CA ALA A 115 -29.03 14.66 -22.37
C ALA A 115 -30.45 14.17 -22.76
N LEU A 116 -30.78 12.92 -22.46
CA LEU A 116 -32.10 12.32 -22.77
C LEU A 116 -32.88 11.96 -21.49
N HIS A 117 -32.28 11.14 -20.62
CA HIS A 117 -32.91 10.70 -19.38
C HIS A 117 -32.49 11.61 -18.21
N PRO A 118 -33.42 12.07 -17.35
CA PRO A 118 -33.05 12.77 -16.14
C PRO A 118 -32.18 11.89 -15.21
N VAL A 119 -31.16 12.47 -14.58
CA VAL A 119 -30.17 11.75 -13.75
C VAL A 119 -30.32 12.10 -12.27
N VAL A 120 -30.32 11.10 -11.40
CA VAL A 120 -30.31 11.25 -9.94
C VAL A 120 -29.07 10.60 -9.35
N LEU A 121 -28.18 11.40 -8.78
CA LEU A 121 -26.97 10.98 -8.08
C LEU A 121 -27.31 10.69 -6.61
N VAL A 122 -26.82 9.58 -6.05
CA VAL A 122 -27.04 9.22 -4.63
C VAL A 122 -25.70 8.99 -3.93
N PRO A 123 -25.31 9.83 -2.96
CA PRO A 123 -23.98 9.76 -2.34
C PRO A 123 -23.83 8.56 -1.39
N GLY A 124 -22.59 8.08 -1.27
CA GLY A 124 -22.18 7.09 -0.29
C GLY A 124 -21.99 7.67 1.12
N ILE A 125 -21.72 6.79 2.08
CA ILE A 125 -21.38 7.17 3.46
C ILE A 125 -20.21 8.17 3.45
N VAL A 126 -20.25 9.19 4.32
CA VAL A 126 -19.19 10.21 4.47
C VAL A 126 -19.01 11.15 3.24
N THR A 127 -19.51 10.80 2.05
CA THR A 127 -19.34 11.60 0.82
C THR A 127 -20.33 12.76 0.69
N GLY A 128 -21.46 12.72 1.40
CA GLY A 128 -22.43 13.82 1.48
C GLY A 128 -22.08 14.81 2.60
N GLY A 129 -22.20 16.10 2.32
CA GLY A 129 -21.97 17.17 3.29
C GLY A 129 -23.08 17.24 4.35
N LEU A 130 -22.71 17.56 5.58
CA LEU A 130 -23.63 17.76 6.70
C LEU A 130 -23.48 19.19 7.26
N GLU A 131 -24.60 19.83 7.57
CA GLU A 131 -24.69 21.22 8.08
C GLU A 131 -25.35 21.29 9.46
N LEU A 132 -24.86 22.23 10.29
CA LEU A 132 -25.40 22.49 11.63
C LEU A 132 -26.67 23.33 11.56
N TRP A 133 -27.70 22.90 12.27
CA TRP A 133 -28.94 23.65 12.49
C TRP A 133 -29.13 24.06 13.96
N GLU A 134 -28.58 23.29 14.89
CA GLU A 134 -28.59 23.59 16.33
C GLU A 134 -27.39 22.87 16.97
N GLY A 135 -26.76 23.48 17.96
CA GLY A 135 -25.59 22.91 18.61
C GLY A 135 -25.31 23.50 19.99
N ARG A 136 -24.39 22.88 20.71
CA ARG A 136 -23.87 23.36 22.00
C ARG A 136 -23.11 24.69 21.82
N PRO A 137 -22.86 25.46 22.90
CA PRO A 137 -22.04 26.68 22.86
C PRO A 137 -20.64 26.50 22.23
N CYS A 138 -20.07 25.28 22.28
CA CYS A 138 -18.80 25.01 21.59
C CYS A 138 -18.87 25.14 20.06
N ALA A 139 -20.08 25.14 19.47
CA ALA A 139 -20.37 25.31 18.05
C ALA A 139 -20.91 26.73 17.72
N ASP A 140 -20.84 27.68 18.66
CA ASP A 140 -21.27 29.06 18.41
C ASP A 140 -20.56 29.66 17.18
N GLY A 141 -21.36 30.35 16.36
CA GLY A 141 -20.96 30.89 15.06
C GLY A 141 -21.03 29.91 13.87
N LEU A 142 -21.37 28.63 14.09
CA LEU A 142 -21.42 27.60 13.04
C LEU A 142 -22.82 27.28 12.50
N PHE A 143 -23.87 28.02 12.89
CA PHE A 143 -25.22 27.84 12.34
C PHE A 143 -25.22 27.92 10.79
N ARG A 144 -25.86 26.95 10.14
CA ARG A 144 -25.91 26.75 8.68
C ARG A 144 -24.52 26.62 8.01
N LYS A 145 -23.45 26.39 8.78
CA LYS A 145 -22.13 26.01 8.25
C LYS A 145 -22.04 24.49 8.12
N ARG A 146 -21.19 24.04 7.19
CA ARG A 146 -20.96 22.61 7.00
C ARG A 146 -20.02 22.11 8.10
N LEU A 147 -20.49 21.15 8.87
CA LEU A 147 -19.70 20.39 9.83
C LEU A 147 -18.91 19.27 9.15
N TRP A 148 -19.45 18.76 8.05
CA TRP A 148 -18.86 17.71 7.23
C TRP A 148 -18.81 18.16 5.77
N GLY A 149 -17.61 18.17 5.18
CA GLY A 149 -17.34 18.65 3.82
C GLY A 149 -17.39 20.19 3.64
N GLY A 150 -16.52 20.76 2.82
CA GLY A 150 -16.47 22.19 2.46
C GLY A 150 -15.62 23.07 3.37
N GLY A 151 -15.42 24.34 3.01
CA GLY A 151 -14.42 25.21 3.66
C GLY A 151 -14.58 25.46 5.17
N SER A 152 -15.81 25.41 5.70
CA SER A 152 -16.09 25.59 7.14
C SER A 152 -15.71 24.38 8.01
N PHE A 153 -15.53 23.20 7.40
CA PHE A 153 -14.98 21.99 8.05
C PHE A 153 -13.70 22.30 8.83
N THR A 154 -12.79 23.06 8.22
CA THR A 154 -11.51 23.48 8.82
C THR A 154 -11.65 24.31 10.11
N GLN A 155 -12.81 24.94 10.34
CA GLN A 155 -13.08 25.73 11.54
C GLN A 155 -13.53 24.85 12.70
N ILE A 156 -14.38 23.85 12.46
CA ILE A 156 -14.81 22.91 13.51
C ILE A 156 -13.76 21.82 13.78
N PHE A 157 -12.89 21.49 12.82
CA PHE A 157 -11.73 20.61 13.06
C PHE A 157 -10.73 21.16 14.08
N LYS A 158 -10.71 22.49 14.30
CA LYS A 158 -9.96 23.12 15.40
C LYS A 158 -10.61 22.91 16.78
N ARG A 159 -11.81 22.32 16.83
CA ARG A 159 -12.61 22.01 18.03
C ARG A 159 -13.00 20.51 18.02
N PRO A 160 -12.02 19.56 18.04
CA PRO A 160 -12.28 18.15 17.76
C PRO A 160 -13.31 17.50 18.69
N LEU A 161 -13.33 17.86 19.98
CA LEU A 161 -14.32 17.34 20.92
C LEU A 161 -15.74 17.80 20.59
N CYS A 162 -15.89 19.06 20.17
CA CYS A 162 -17.16 19.61 19.74
C CYS A 162 -17.65 18.94 18.45
N LEU A 163 -16.75 18.69 17.49
CA LEU A 163 -17.06 17.96 16.26
C LEU A 163 -17.61 16.55 16.56
N LEU A 164 -16.92 15.80 17.42
CA LEU A 164 -17.31 14.43 17.78
C LEU A 164 -18.66 14.39 18.50
N GLU A 165 -18.96 15.37 19.37
CA GLU A 165 -20.28 15.48 20.01
C GLU A 165 -21.38 15.75 18.97
N HIS A 166 -21.20 16.69 18.04
CA HIS A 166 -22.23 17.08 17.07
C HIS A 166 -22.44 16.05 15.96
N LEU A 167 -21.43 15.24 15.66
CA LEU A 167 -21.57 14.14 14.71
C LEU A 167 -22.15 12.86 15.35
N SER A 168 -22.08 12.70 16.68
CA SER A 168 -22.66 11.55 17.37
C SER A 168 -24.20 11.59 17.35
N LEU A 169 -24.83 10.42 17.28
CA LEU A 169 -26.27 10.24 17.45
C LEU A 169 -26.59 9.77 18.87
N HIS A 170 -27.86 9.90 19.26
CA HIS A 170 -28.34 9.47 20.57
C HIS A 170 -28.33 7.94 20.69
N TYR A 171 -27.71 7.44 21.76
CA TYR A 171 -27.34 6.03 21.92
C TYR A 171 -28.52 5.06 22.03
N GLU A 172 -29.74 5.54 22.31
CA GLU A 172 -30.95 4.71 22.37
C GLU A 172 -31.83 4.82 21.12
N THR A 173 -31.91 6.00 20.50
CA THR A 173 -32.90 6.30 19.46
C THR A 173 -32.31 6.35 18.05
N GLY A 174 -30.99 6.48 17.91
CA GLY A 174 -30.34 6.61 16.60
C GLY A 174 -30.69 7.92 15.87
N LEU A 175 -31.16 8.94 16.60
CA LEU A 175 -31.50 10.28 16.10
C LEU A 175 -30.52 11.33 16.67
N ASP A 176 -30.65 12.60 16.30
CA ASP A 176 -29.79 13.65 16.86
C ASP A 176 -29.99 13.80 18.40
N PRO A 177 -28.92 14.06 19.20
CA PRO A 177 -29.05 14.33 20.63
C PRO A 177 -29.81 15.64 20.94
N GLN A 178 -30.40 15.74 22.13
CA GLN A 178 -31.09 16.97 22.56
C GLN A 178 -30.14 18.18 22.61
N GLY A 179 -30.53 19.28 21.97
CA GLY A 179 -29.71 20.48 21.81
C GLY A 179 -28.74 20.44 20.62
N ILE A 180 -28.85 19.42 19.76
CA ILE A 180 -28.04 19.25 18.55
C ILE A 180 -28.98 18.90 17.38
N ARG A 181 -28.82 19.58 16.24
CA ARG A 181 -29.48 19.23 14.98
C ARG A 181 -28.49 19.36 13.83
N VAL A 182 -28.30 18.27 13.10
CA VAL A 182 -27.44 18.22 11.91
C VAL A 182 -28.24 17.65 10.75
N ARG A 183 -28.11 18.22 9.55
CA ARG A 183 -28.88 17.82 8.36
C ARG A 183 -27.98 17.68 7.14
N ALA A 184 -28.43 16.89 6.16
CA ALA A 184 -27.75 16.80 4.87
C ALA A 184 -27.83 18.11 4.10
N VAL A 185 -26.72 18.51 3.46
CA VAL A 185 -26.68 19.68 2.60
C VAL A 185 -27.44 19.37 1.30
N PRO A 186 -28.50 20.11 0.94
CA PRO A 186 -29.33 19.80 -0.21
C PRO A 186 -28.71 20.22 -1.55
N GLY A 187 -29.04 19.49 -2.61
CA GLY A 187 -28.67 19.82 -3.99
C GLY A 187 -27.23 19.43 -4.37
N LEU A 188 -26.80 19.79 -5.58
CA LEU A 188 -25.51 19.36 -6.16
C LEU A 188 -24.31 19.78 -5.29
N VAL A 189 -24.40 20.96 -4.69
CA VAL A 189 -23.41 21.49 -3.74
C VAL A 189 -23.21 20.60 -2.50
N GLY A 190 -24.11 19.65 -2.24
CA GLY A 190 -24.02 18.74 -1.11
C GLY A 190 -22.90 17.71 -1.22
N ALA A 191 -22.46 17.34 -2.44
CA ALA A 191 -21.42 16.32 -2.62
C ALA A 191 -20.49 16.55 -3.83
N ASP A 192 -20.58 17.68 -4.52
CA ASP A 192 -19.66 18.04 -5.61
C ASP A 192 -18.18 18.10 -5.13
N TYR A 193 -17.92 18.86 -4.07
CA TYR A 193 -16.62 19.09 -3.45
C TYR A 193 -16.64 18.75 -1.95
N PHE A 194 -15.75 17.85 -1.54
CA PHE A 194 -15.54 17.56 -0.11
C PHE A 194 -14.61 18.57 0.56
N ALA A 195 -13.61 19.08 -0.18
CA ALA A 195 -12.73 20.17 0.24
C ALA A 195 -12.17 20.88 -1.01
N PRO A 196 -11.57 22.07 -0.90
CA PRO A 196 -10.82 22.66 -2.01
C PRO A 196 -9.76 21.67 -2.53
N GLY A 197 -9.82 21.32 -3.82
CA GLY A 197 -8.96 20.30 -4.44
C GLY A 197 -9.36 18.83 -4.19
N TYR A 198 -10.36 18.55 -3.33
CA TYR A 198 -10.90 17.22 -3.09
C TYR A 198 -12.31 17.11 -3.69
N PHE A 199 -12.33 16.77 -4.98
CA PHE A 199 -13.53 16.52 -5.78
C PHE A 199 -14.09 15.13 -5.46
N VAL A 200 -15.42 15.00 -5.36
CA VAL A 200 -16.08 13.69 -5.21
C VAL A 200 -16.99 13.43 -6.41
N TRP A 201 -18.07 14.24 -6.55
CA TRP A 201 -18.99 14.12 -7.69
C TRP A 201 -18.73 15.17 -8.79
N ALA A 202 -17.95 16.21 -8.53
CA ALA A 202 -17.78 17.34 -9.45
C ALA A 202 -17.30 16.95 -10.87
N VAL A 203 -16.40 15.96 -11.01
CA VAL A 203 -15.87 15.53 -12.32
C VAL A 203 -16.96 14.90 -13.19
N LEU A 204 -17.79 14.02 -12.60
CA LEU A 204 -18.94 13.43 -13.29
C LEU A 204 -20.01 14.49 -13.62
N ILE A 205 -20.31 15.39 -12.67
CA ILE A 205 -21.27 16.49 -12.85
C ILE A 205 -20.82 17.42 -14.00
N GLU A 206 -19.53 17.79 -14.07
CA GLU A 206 -19.01 18.64 -15.14
C GLU A 206 -19.11 17.96 -16.52
N ASN A 207 -18.79 16.67 -16.61
CA ASN A 207 -18.87 15.93 -17.87
C ASN A 207 -20.32 15.79 -18.35
N LEU A 208 -21.26 15.45 -17.46
CA LEU A 208 -22.70 15.49 -17.73
C LEU A 208 -23.14 16.88 -18.21
N ALA A 209 -22.67 17.96 -17.57
CA ALA A 209 -23.04 19.32 -17.97
C ALA A 209 -22.61 19.67 -19.40
N LYS A 210 -21.53 19.09 -19.95
CA LYS A 210 -21.12 19.35 -21.34
C LYS A 210 -22.20 18.94 -22.36
N ILE A 211 -22.96 17.87 -22.09
CA ILE A 211 -24.01 17.32 -22.98
C ILE A 211 -25.43 17.83 -22.64
N GLY A 212 -25.58 18.80 -21.73
CA GLY A 212 -26.85 19.46 -21.43
C GLY A 212 -27.54 19.05 -20.13
N TYR A 213 -26.80 18.49 -19.17
CA TYR A 213 -27.32 18.30 -17.81
C TYR A 213 -27.16 19.56 -16.94
N GLU A 214 -28.21 19.92 -16.23
CA GLU A 214 -28.31 21.07 -15.32
C GLU A 214 -29.37 20.80 -14.24
N GLY A 215 -29.64 21.75 -13.33
CA GLY A 215 -30.52 21.53 -12.17
C GLY A 215 -31.98 21.10 -12.46
N LYS A 216 -32.44 21.17 -13.73
CA LYS A 216 -33.77 20.71 -14.16
C LYS A 216 -33.84 19.20 -14.45
N ASN A 217 -32.73 18.61 -14.90
CA ASN A 217 -32.61 17.20 -15.32
C ASN A 217 -31.50 16.45 -14.60
N LEU A 218 -30.74 17.09 -13.70
CA LEU A 218 -29.74 16.49 -12.82
C LEU A 218 -30.05 16.83 -11.36
N HIS A 219 -30.05 15.83 -10.47
CA HIS A 219 -30.30 16.01 -9.04
C HIS A 219 -29.35 15.19 -8.17
N MET A 220 -29.02 15.73 -6.98
CA MET A 220 -28.24 15.05 -5.95
C MET A 220 -29.16 14.76 -4.75
N ALA A 221 -29.44 13.47 -4.54
CA ALA A 221 -30.29 12.96 -3.47
C ALA A 221 -29.49 12.80 -2.17
N ALA A 222 -28.99 13.91 -1.62
CA ALA A 222 -28.25 13.91 -0.36
C ALA A 222 -29.16 13.57 0.83
N TYR A 223 -28.69 12.67 1.71
CA TYR A 223 -29.35 12.21 2.93
C TYR A 223 -28.35 12.18 4.09
N ASP A 224 -28.83 12.14 5.33
CA ASP A 224 -27.97 12.02 6.50
C ASP A 224 -27.48 10.59 6.65
N TRP A 225 -26.28 10.35 6.11
CA TRP A 225 -25.64 9.05 6.06
C TRP A 225 -25.23 8.49 7.43
N ARG A 226 -25.52 9.15 8.55
CA ARG A 226 -25.32 8.60 9.91
C ARG A 226 -26.52 7.75 10.37
N LEU A 227 -27.73 8.07 9.91
CA LEU A 227 -28.98 7.46 10.35
C LEU A 227 -29.23 6.09 9.72
N SER A 228 -30.07 5.27 10.37
CA SER A 228 -30.72 4.15 9.68
C SER A 228 -31.61 4.64 8.55
N PHE A 229 -31.80 3.85 7.49
CA PHE A 229 -32.47 4.32 6.27
C PHE A 229 -33.92 4.74 6.54
N GLN A 230 -34.66 3.98 7.34
CA GLN A 230 -36.02 4.35 7.75
C GLN A 230 -36.03 5.62 8.62
N ASN A 231 -35.02 5.85 9.46
CA ASN A 231 -34.93 7.07 10.27
C ASN A 231 -34.66 8.33 9.41
N THR A 232 -34.07 8.21 8.21
CA THR A 232 -34.00 9.34 7.26
C THR A 232 -35.38 9.78 6.76
N GLU A 233 -36.32 8.85 6.63
CA GLU A 233 -37.71 9.18 6.29
C GLU A 233 -38.45 9.75 7.51
N ILE A 234 -38.33 9.12 8.67
CA ILE A 234 -39.00 9.57 9.91
C ILE A 234 -38.53 10.99 10.33
N ARG A 235 -37.24 11.31 10.17
CA ARG A 235 -36.67 12.61 10.61
C ARG A 235 -36.77 13.71 9.56
N ASP A 236 -36.49 13.40 8.29
CA ASP A 236 -36.26 14.41 7.23
C ASP A 236 -37.18 14.25 6.01
N HIS A 237 -38.04 13.23 5.99
CA HIS A 237 -38.82 12.79 4.82
C HIS A 237 -37.95 12.53 3.58
N ALA A 238 -36.75 11.97 3.76
CA ALA A 238 -35.75 11.85 2.70
C ALA A 238 -36.20 10.94 1.55
N LEU A 239 -36.90 9.84 1.82
CA LEU A 239 -37.39 8.89 0.81
C LEU A 239 -38.62 9.47 0.09
N THR A 240 -39.53 10.10 0.82
CA THR A 240 -40.67 10.85 0.26
C THR A 240 -40.21 11.97 -0.67
N ARG A 241 -39.22 12.76 -0.26
CA ARG A 241 -38.64 13.83 -1.09
C ARG A 241 -37.95 13.29 -2.34
N LEU A 242 -37.26 12.15 -2.24
CA LEU A 242 -36.65 11.47 -3.38
C LEU A 242 -37.72 10.98 -4.37
N LYS A 243 -38.78 10.32 -3.89
CA LYS A 243 -39.94 9.91 -4.71
C LYS A 243 -40.52 11.10 -5.46
N SER A 244 -40.93 12.15 -4.75
CA SER A 244 -41.56 13.33 -5.37
C SER A 244 -40.63 14.03 -6.36
N LYS A 245 -39.31 14.04 -6.13
CA LYS A 245 -38.34 14.61 -7.07
C LYS A 245 -38.18 13.76 -8.33
N ILE A 246 -38.19 12.43 -8.22
CA ILE A 246 -38.17 11.51 -9.37
C ILE A 246 -39.46 11.65 -10.20
N GLU A 247 -40.63 11.69 -9.56
CA GLU A 247 -41.93 11.89 -10.23
C GLU A 247 -41.99 13.25 -10.94
N LEU A 248 -41.52 14.31 -10.29
CA LEU A 248 -41.41 15.63 -10.90
C LEU A 248 -40.45 15.63 -12.09
N MET A 249 -39.27 15.01 -11.96
CA MET A 249 -38.28 14.93 -13.04
C MET A 249 -38.78 14.11 -14.23
N TYR A 250 -39.54 13.05 -13.99
CA TYR A 250 -40.21 12.27 -15.03
C TYR A 250 -41.20 13.13 -15.83
N ILE A 251 -42.09 13.86 -15.16
CA ILE A 251 -43.06 14.74 -15.83
C ILE A 251 -42.37 15.91 -16.53
N SER A 252 -41.44 16.61 -15.86
CA SER A 252 -40.80 17.83 -16.39
C SER A 252 -39.85 17.58 -17.56
N ASN A 253 -39.38 16.34 -17.74
CA ASN A 253 -38.49 15.95 -18.84
C ASN A 253 -39.22 15.09 -19.88
N GLY A 254 -40.52 15.34 -20.12
CA GLY A 254 -41.26 14.70 -21.22
C GLY A 254 -41.47 13.20 -21.04
N TYR A 255 -41.78 12.77 -19.81
CA TYR A 255 -42.03 11.37 -19.45
C TYR A 255 -40.84 10.43 -19.70
N LYS A 256 -39.61 10.96 -19.64
CA LYS A 256 -38.37 10.17 -19.69
C LYS A 256 -38.06 9.59 -18.31
N LYS A 257 -37.96 8.26 -18.22
CA LYS A 257 -37.58 7.54 -16.99
C LYS A 257 -36.20 8.00 -16.49
N VAL A 258 -35.98 8.04 -15.18
CA VAL A 258 -34.75 8.48 -14.52
C VAL A 258 -33.64 7.42 -14.61
N VAL A 259 -32.40 7.85 -14.83
CA VAL A 259 -31.19 7.04 -14.56
C VAL A 259 -30.68 7.39 -13.16
N ALA A 260 -30.66 6.41 -12.27
CA ALA A 260 -30.14 6.56 -10.92
C ALA A 260 -28.67 6.14 -10.88
N VAL A 261 -27.81 6.95 -10.27
CA VAL A 261 -26.36 6.70 -10.13
C VAL A 261 -26.00 6.73 -8.64
N PRO A 262 -26.24 5.64 -7.90
CA PRO A 262 -25.83 5.53 -6.50
C PRO A 262 -24.37 5.07 -6.34
N HIS A 263 -23.69 5.57 -5.30
CA HIS A 263 -22.31 5.20 -4.94
C HIS A 263 -22.24 4.54 -3.55
N SER A 264 -21.42 3.49 -3.40
CA SER A 264 -21.06 2.90 -2.10
C SER A 264 -22.29 2.52 -1.27
N MET A 265 -22.38 2.96 0.00
CA MET A 265 -23.58 2.77 0.85
C MET A 265 -24.87 3.35 0.24
N GLY A 266 -24.77 4.38 -0.60
CA GLY A 266 -25.89 4.97 -1.34
C GLY A 266 -26.59 3.97 -2.27
N VAL A 267 -25.88 2.91 -2.69
CA VAL A 267 -26.47 1.79 -3.43
C VAL A 267 -27.45 1.00 -2.56
N ILE A 268 -27.06 0.72 -1.31
CA ILE A 268 -27.90 -0.03 -0.36
C ILE A 268 -29.11 0.83 0.06
N TYR A 269 -28.90 2.14 0.23
CA TYR A 269 -29.97 3.11 0.46
C TYR A 269 -30.95 3.17 -0.73
N PHE A 270 -30.45 3.18 -1.96
CA PHE A 270 -31.31 3.19 -3.15
C PHE A 270 -32.04 1.86 -3.37
N LEU A 271 -31.43 0.72 -3.06
CA LEU A 271 -32.10 -0.58 -3.04
C LEU A 271 -33.27 -0.60 -2.03
N HIS A 272 -33.06 -0.05 -0.83
CA HIS A 272 -34.11 0.13 0.16
C HIS A 272 -35.21 1.08 -0.34
N PHE A 273 -34.85 2.19 -1.00
CA PHE A 273 -35.80 3.12 -1.63
C PHE A 273 -36.69 2.44 -2.67
N LEU A 274 -36.13 1.58 -3.54
CA LEU A 274 -36.90 0.86 -4.58
C LEU A 274 -38.01 -0.02 -3.99
N LYS A 275 -37.82 -0.59 -2.80
CA LYS A 275 -38.89 -1.33 -2.10
C LYS A 275 -39.76 -0.48 -1.21
N TRP A 276 -39.20 0.50 -0.52
CA TRP A 276 -39.98 1.49 0.20
C TRP A 276 -41.01 2.17 -0.71
N VAL A 277 -40.65 2.56 -1.94
CA VAL A 277 -41.57 3.28 -2.85
C VAL A 277 -42.68 2.39 -3.40
N GLU A 278 -42.42 1.10 -3.64
CA GLU A 278 -43.45 0.14 -4.08
C GLU A 278 -44.45 -0.22 -2.95
N THR A 279 -43.98 -0.27 -1.70
CA THR A 279 -44.79 -0.64 -0.53
C THR A 279 -45.85 0.43 -0.17
N PRO A 280 -47.08 0.03 0.22
CA PRO A 280 -48.12 0.96 0.63
C PRO A 280 -47.81 1.70 1.96
N PRO A 281 -48.42 2.88 2.20
CA PRO A 281 -48.37 3.54 3.50
C PRO A 281 -49.05 2.70 4.60
N PRO A 282 -48.69 2.87 5.88
CA PRO A 282 -47.74 3.86 6.42
C PRO A 282 -46.27 3.42 6.37
N MET A 283 -45.96 2.20 5.94
CA MET A 283 -44.59 1.67 5.98
C MET A 283 -43.74 2.10 4.77
N GLY A 284 -44.35 2.19 3.59
CA GLY A 284 -43.73 2.62 2.35
C GLY A 284 -44.35 3.89 1.75
N GLY A 285 -43.79 4.31 0.62
CA GLY A 285 -44.12 5.53 -0.10
C GLY A 285 -45.37 5.48 -0.97
N GLY A 286 -46.04 4.33 -1.10
CA GLY A 286 -47.33 4.22 -1.80
C GLY A 286 -47.27 4.54 -3.31
N GLY A 287 -46.17 4.23 -3.98
CA GLY A 287 -46.07 4.27 -5.44
C GLY A 287 -46.71 3.06 -6.14
N GLY A 288 -46.80 1.92 -5.44
CA GLY A 288 -47.29 0.65 -5.99
C GLY A 288 -46.23 -0.11 -6.82
N PRO A 289 -46.47 -1.39 -7.14
CA PRO A 289 -45.45 -2.28 -7.73
C PRO A 289 -44.96 -1.84 -9.12
N GLY A 290 -45.81 -1.17 -9.91
CA GLY A 290 -45.43 -0.64 -11.23
C GLY A 290 -44.62 0.66 -11.19
N TRP A 291 -44.34 1.24 -10.01
CA TRP A 291 -43.70 2.56 -9.90
C TRP A 291 -42.29 2.57 -10.49
N CYS A 292 -41.48 1.54 -10.20
CA CYS A 292 -40.11 1.44 -10.69
C CYS A 292 -40.08 1.26 -12.22
N ALA A 293 -40.94 0.39 -12.76
CA ALA A 293 -41.08 0.20 -14.22
C ALA A 293 -41.47 1.48 -14.95
N LYS A 294 -42.32 2.31 -14.34
CA LYS A 294 -42.76 3.60 -14.89
C LYS A 294 -41.69 4.68 -14.84
N HIS A 295 -40.94 4.78 -13.73
CA HIS A 295 -40.10 5.96 -13.46
C HIS A 295 -38.60 5.74 -13.59
N ILE A 296 -38.08 4.51 -13.61
CA ILE A 296 -36.63 4.22 -13.64
C ILE A 296 -36.23 3.54 -14.97
N LYS A 297 -35.20 4.07 -15.65
CA LYS A 297 -34.55 3.46 -16.84
C LYS A 297 -33.46 2.49 -16.40
N ALA A 298 -32.55 2.97 -15.56
CA ALA A 298 -31.36 2.24 -15.17
C ALA A 298 -30.93 2.61 -13.75
N VAL A 299 -30.30 1.66 -13.06
CA VAL A 299 -29.61 1.87 -11.79
C VAL A 299 -28.13 1.52 -11.96
N MET A 300 -27.29 2.55 -11.98
CA MET A 300 -25.85 2.47 -12.28
C MET A 300 -25.05 2.53 -10.99
N ASN A 301 -24.87 1.38 -10.34
CA ASN A 301 -24.32 1.30 -9.00
C ASN A 301 -22.78 1.36 -9.02
N ILE A 302 -22.19 2.43 -8.48
CA ILE A 302 -20.74 2.63 -8.39
C ILE A 302 -20.22 2.07 -7.05
N GLY A 303 -19.23 1.18 -7.08
CA GLY A 303 -18.62 0.56 -5.89
C GLY A 303 -19.63 -0.05 -4.91
N PRO A 304 -20.59 -0.89 -5.35
CA PRO A 304 -21.74 -1.26 -4.53
C PRO A 304 -21.36 -2.18 -3.34
N ALA A 305 -21.63 -1.76 -2.12
CA ALA A 305 -21.35 -2.56 -0.92
C ALA A 305 -22.47 -3.58 -0.57
N PHE A 306 -23.06 -4.24 -1.58
CA PHE A 306 -24.29 -5.04 -1.44
C PHE A 306 -24.24 -6.05 -0.29
N LEU A 307 -23.17 -6.84 -0.23
CA LEU A 307 -22.99 -7.88 0.78
C LEU A 307 -22.25 -7.39 2.03
N GLY A 308 -22.01 -6.07 2.16
CA GLY A 308 -21.23 -5.46 3.23
C GLY A 308 -19.71 -5.44 2.98
N VAL A 309 -18.96 -4.82 3.88
CA VAL A 309 -17.50 -4.70 3.83
C VAL A 309 -16.89 -5.08 5.19
N PRO A 310 -15.85 -5.92 5.24
CA PRO A 310 -15.16 -6.26 6.50
C PRO A 310 -14.62 -5.03 7.24
N LYS A 311 -14.27 -3.96 6.54
CA LYS A 311 -13.83 -2.67 7.12
C LYS A 311 -14.86 -2.01 8.05
N ALA A 312 -16.16 -2.28 7.89
CA ALA A 312 -17.18 -1.83 8.84
C ALA A 312 -17.02 -2.51 10.21
N VAL A 313 -16.54 -3.76 10.22
CA VAL A 313 -16.35 -4.57 11.43
C VAL A 313 -15.24 -3.98 12.29
N SER A 314 -14.04 -3.76 11.74
CA SER A 314 -12.91 -3.25 12.51
C SER A 314 -13.16 -1.83 13.05
N ASN A 315 -13.90 -1.01 12.30
CA ASN A 315 -14.31 0.32 12.72
C ASN A 315 -15.24 0.30 13.96
N LEU A 316 -16.22 -0.62 14.01
CA LEU A 316 -17.12 -0.78 15.17
C LEU A 316 -16.47 -1.53 16.35
N PHE A 317 -15.56 -2.46 16.06
CA PHE A 317 -14.92 -3.33 17.05
C PHE A 317 -13.73 -2.69 17.75
N SER A 318 -12.84 -2.00 17.02
CA SER A 318 -11.63 -1.37 17.56
C SER A 318 -11.38 0.08 17.14
N ALA A 319 -12.18 0.63 16.20
CA ALA A 319 -11.89 1.90 15.52
C ALA A 319 -10.52 1.94 14.82
N GLU A 320 -9.98 0.77 14.47
CA GLU A 320 -8.74 0.63 13.72
C GLU A 320 -9.02 0.10 12.31
N GLY A 321 -8.29 0.62 11.33
CA GLY A 321 -8.13 0.02 10.00
C GLY A 321 -6.64 -0.03 9.65
N LYS A 322 -6.31 -0.50 8.44
CA LYS A 322 -4.92 -0.69 7.98
C LYS A 322 -4.00 0.51 8.31
N ASP A 323 -4.47 1.73 8.05
CA ASP A 323 -3.66 2.95 8.14
C ASP A 323 -3.41 3.36 9.61
N VAL A 324 -4.40 3.13 10.48
CA VAL A 324 -4.32 3.39 11.92
C VAL A 324 -3.37 2.41 12.62
N SER A 325 -3.46 1.12 12.29
CA SER A 325 -2.58 0.09 12.88
C SER A 325 -1.12 0.28 12.44
N TYR A 326 -0.91 0.72 11.19
CA TYR A 326 0.41 1.06 10.64
C TYR A 326 1.00 2.31 11.30
N ILE A 327 0.23 3.39 11.46
CA ILE A 327 0.68 4.62 12.13
C ILE A 327 1.01 4.35 13.62
N ARG A 328 0.22 3.54 14.33
CA ARG A 328 0.53 3.16 15.72
C ARG A 328 1.80 2.31 15.82
N ALA A 329 2.08 1.46 14.82
CA ALA A 329 3.34 0.70 14.75
C ALA A 329 4.57 1.61 14.58
N MET A 330 4.44 2.73 13.88
CA MET A 330 5.53 3.65 13.58
C MET A 330 5.85 4.63 14.72
N ALA A 331 4.87 4.99 15.54
CA ALA A 331 5.02 5.99 16.59
C ALA A 331 4.29 5.60 17.89
N PRO A 332 4.69 4.50 18.57
CA PRO A 332 4.02 4.01 19.79
C PRO A 332 3.90 5.12 20.84
N GLY A 333 5.01 5.79 21.19
CA GLY A 333 5.02 6.87 22.19
C GLY A 333 4.20 8.13 21.84
N VAL A 334 3.70 8.29 20.61
CA VAL A 334 2.81 9.41 20.24
C VAL A 334 1.36 9.06 20.53
N PHE A 335 0.93 7.84 20.18
CA PHE A 335 -0.45 7.38 20.37
C PHE A 335 -0.70 6.71 21.73
N ASP A 336 0.34 6.18 22.37
CA ASP A 336 0.29 5.70 23.76
C ASP A 336 0.45 6.86 24.78
N SER A 337 0.62 8.10 24.30
CA SER A 337 0.65 9.30 25.16
C SER A 337 -0.74 9.67 25.69
N GLU A 338 -0.82 10.02 26.97
CA GLU A 338 -2.08 10.28 27.70
C GLU A 338 -2.87 11.49 27.17
N ILE A 339 -2.26 12.32 26.33
CA ILE A 339 -2.76 13.65 25.94
C ILE A 339 -3.34 13.69 24.51
N LEU A 340 -2.90 12.81 23.59
CA LEU A 340 -3.23 12.95 22.15
C LEU A 340 -3.79 11.68 21.47
N GLY A 341 -3.44 10.48 21.93
CA GLY A 341 -3.72 9.25 21.18
C GLY A 341 -4.94 8.45 21.63
N LEU A 342 -4.86 7.79 22.79
CA LEU A 342 -5.86 6.84 23.28
C LEU A 342 -7.28 7.43 23.37
N GLN A 343 -7.42 8.59 24.03
CA GLN A 343 -8.71 9.29 24.14
C GLN A 343 -9.32 9.68 22.78
N THR A 344 -8.52 9.81 21.73
CA THR A 344 -9.01 10.19 20.40
C THR A 344 -9.68 9.00 19.72
N PHE A 345 -9.08 7.80 19.77
CA PHE A 345 -9.68 6.60 19.19
C PHE A 345 -10.94 6.14 19.93
N GLU A 346 -10.97 6.24 21.25
CA GLU A 346 -12.17 5.93 22.05
C GLU A 346 -13.37 6.82 21.69
N ARG A 347 -13.14 8.13 21.54
CA ARG A 347 -14.19 9.07 21.13
C ARG A 347 -14.64 8.85 19.67
N VAL A 348 -13.72 8.47 18.78
CA VAL A 348 -14.06 8.08 17.39
C VAL A 348 -14.86 6.79 17.35
N MET A 349 -14.49 5.76 18.12
CA MET A 349 -15.28 4.52 18.27
C MET A 349 -16.69 4.84 18.78
N ARG A 350 -16.79 5.62 19.86
CA ARG A 350 -18.07 6.02 20.44
C ARG A 350 -18.97 6.69 19.40
N MET A 351 -18.43 7.64 18.64
CA MET A 351 -19.16 8.28 17.54
C MET A 351 -19.59 7.26 16.47
N ALA A 352 -18.68 6.40 16.00
CA ALA A 352 -18.98 5.39 14.98
C ALA A 352 -20.08 4.40 15.42
N ARG A 353 -20.08 3.96 16.69
CA ARG A 353 -21.13 3.09 17.27
C ARG A 353 -22.50 3.77 17.41
N THR A 354 -22.59 5.09 17.24
CA THR A 354 -23.88 5.79 17.16
C THR A 354 -24.43 5.85 15.73
N TRP A 355 -23.59 5.67 14.70
CA TRP A 355 -24.00 5.71 13.29
C TRP A 355 -24.58 4.37 12.85
N ASP A 356 -25.89 4.19 13.04
CA ASP A 356 -26.62 2.96 12.68
C ASP A 356 -26.44 2.55 11.21
N SER A 357 -26.19 3.52 10.33
CA SER A 357 -25.88 3.28 8.91
C SER A 357 -24.66 2.38 8.67
N ILE A 358 -23.63 2.41 9.54
CA ILE A 358 -22.46 1.53 9.41
C ILE A 358 -22.88 0.06 9.53
N VAL A 359 -23.93 -0.23 10.30
CA VAL A 359 -24.40 -1.61 10.46
C VAL A 359 -25.02 -2.17 9.16
N SER A 360 -25.52 -1.30 8.27
CA SER A 360 -25.92 -1.69 6.90
C SER A 360 -24.76 -2.20 6.05
N LEU A 361 -23.53 -1.82 6.41
CA LEU A 361 -22.28 -2.22 5.76
C LEU A 361 -21.62 -3.45 6.40
N LEU A 362 -22.20 -4.07 7.44
CA LEU A 362 -21.67 -5.34 7.94
C LEU A 362 -21.86 -6.48 6.90
N PRO A 363 -20.96 -7.48 6.88
CA PRO A 363 -21.07 -8.67 6.04
C PRO A 363 -22.44 -9.37 6.13
N LYS A 364 -23.08 -9.60 4.99
CA LYS A 364 -24.40 -10.24 4.84
C LYS A 364 -24.28 -11.63 4.21
N GLY A 365 -25.22 -12.51 4.56
CA GLY A 365 -25.33 -13.86 4.01
C GLY A 365 -24.52 -14.94 4.73
N GLY A 366 -24.02 -14.63 5.93
CA GLY A 366 -23.35 -15.61 6.79
C GLY A 366 -22.21 -16.37 6.10
N GLU A 367 -22.08 -17.64 6.46
CA GLU A 367 -21.01 -18.51 5.96
C GLU A 367 -21.21 -19.00 4.53
N VAL A 368 -22.46 -18.96 4.01
CA VAL A 368 -22.78 -19.31 2.62
C VAL A 368 -22.11 -18.35 1.64
N ILE A 369 -22.05 -17.07 2.02
CA ILE A 369 -21.40 -16.01 1.24
C ILE A 369 -19.93 -15.85 1.65
N TRP A 370 -19.64 -15.64 2.94
CA TRP A 370 -18.30 -15.21 3.37
C TRP A 370 -17.35 -16.37 3.70
N GLY A 371 -17.84 -17.61 3.62
CA GLY A 371 -17.11 -18.81 4.02
C GLY A 371 -17.28 -19.14 5.51
N ASN A 372 -16.88 -20.35 5.88
CA ASN A 372 -16.93 -20.84 7.26
C ASN A 372 -15.52 -20.89 7.86
N MET A 373 -15.39 -21.53 9.04
CA MET A 373 -14.11 -21.65 9.74
C MET A 373 -13.01 -22.30 8.89
N ASP A 374 -13.33 -23.22 7.98
CA ASP A 374 -12.35 -24.04 7.23
C ASP A 374 -12.32 -23.76 5.71
N ARG A 375 -13.17 -22.86 5.21
CA ARG A 375 -13.32 -22.59 3.76
C ARG A 375 -13.63 -21.12 3.46
N SER A 376 -12.88 -20.51 2.54
CA SER A 376 -13.19 -19.21 1.93
C SER A 376 -13.77 -19.33 0.52
N PRO A 377 -14.69 -18.45 0.09
CA PRO A 377 -15.09 -18.35 -1.32
C PRO A 377 -13.97 -17.82 -2.25
N GLU A 378 -13.05 -17.03 -1.69
CA GLU A 378 -11.92 -16.39 -2.37
C GLU A 378 -10.63 -17.22 -2.26
N GLU A 379 -10.71 -18.44 -1.72
CA GLU A 379 -9.63 -19.43 -1.75
C GLU A 379 -9.09 -19.59 -3.18
N GLY A 380 -7.77 -19.57 -3.34
CA GLY A 380 -7.11 -19.54 -4.66
C GLY A 380 -6.84 -18.13 -5.18
N HIS A 381 -7.33 -17.08 -4.52
CA HIS A 381 -6.90 -15.71 -4.78
C HIS A 381 -5.43 -15.54 -4.41
N VAL A 382 -4.65 -15.03 -5.35
CA VAL A 382 -3.23 -14.71 -5.16
C VAL A 382 -3.11 -13.21 -5.02
N CYS A 383 -2.64 -12.72 -3.87
CA CYS A 383 -2.50 -11.30 -3.59
C CYS A 383 -1.29 -10.63 -4.28
N ASP A 384 -0.62 -11.33 -5.20
CA ASP A 384 0.47 -10.83 -6.04
C ASP A 384 -0.09 -10.24 -7.34
N PHE A 385 -0.13 -8.91 -7.40
CA PHE A 385 -0.64 -8.15 -8.55
C PHE A 385 0.46 -7.70 -9.52
N SER A 386 1.71 -8.14 -9.34
CA SER A 386 2.84 -7.76 -10.22
C SER A 386 2.72 -8.28 -11.67
N LYS A 387 1.76 -9.17 -11.98
CA LYS A 387 1.69 -9.93 -13.25
C LYS A 387 0.37 -9.89 -14.03
N LYS A 388 -0.65 -9.08 -13.67
CA LYS A 388 -1.94 -9.02 -14.42
C LYS A 388 -2.04 -7.93 -15.52
N SER A 389 -0.94 -7.26 -15.87
CA SER A 389 -0.84 -6.44 -17.09
C SER A 389 -0.09 -7.22 -18.17
N HIS A 390 -0.66 -7.28 -19.38
CA HIS A 390 -0.27 -8.06 -20.57
C HIS A 390 -0.96 -9.43 -20.75
N SER A 391 -2.27 -9.35 -21.05
CA SER A 391 -2.89 -10.28 -21.99
C SER A 391 -3.83 -9.50 -22.89
N LYS A 392 -3.38 -9.23 -24.13
CA LYS A 392 -4.25 -8.91 -25.27
C LYS A 392 -4.05 -10.00 -26.31
N THR A 393 -5.19 -10.60 -26.66
CA THR A 393 -5.51 -11.38 -27.85
C THR A 393 -4.47 -11.45 -28.97
N SER A 394 -4.15 -12.68 -29.38
CA SER A 394 -4.06 -13.02 -30.79
C SER A 394 -4.81 -14.33 -31.05
N LEU A 395 -5.68 -14.32 -32.05
CA LEU A 395 -6.40 -15.50 -32.55
C LEU A 395 -5.59 -16.10 -33.70
N THR A 396 -5.21 -17.37 -33.57
CA THR A 396 -4.89 -18.22 -34.73
C THR A 396 -5.11 -19.69 -34.39
N THR A 397 -5.70 -20.42 -35.34
CA THR A 397 -6.03 -21.84 -35.26
C THR A 397 -4.88 -22.73 -35.73
N ASN A 398 -4.55 -23.81 -35.01
CA ASN A 398 -4.60 -25.19 -35.52
C ASN A 398 -3.95 -26.25 -34.58
N ASN A 399 -4.64 -27.40 -34.50
CA ASN A 399 -4.17 -28.78 -34.29
C ASN A 399 -3.24 -29.19 -33.11
N VAL A 400 -3.89 -29.75 -32.08
CA VAL A 400 -3.77 -31.17 -31.66
C VAL A 400 -2.36 -31.80 -31.59
N ASN A 401 -1.87 -32.06 -30.36
CA ASN A 401 -1.92 -33.44 -29.83
C ASN A 401 -1.74 -33.55 -28.32
N ASN A 402 -2.21 -34.67 -27.76
CA ASN A 402 -2.34 -34.94 -26.32
C ASN A 402 -1.13 -35.68 -25.75
N SER A 403 -0.60 -35.26 -24.58
CA SER A 403 -0.01 -36.18 -23.58
C SER A 403 0.21 -35.49 -22.21
N ASP A 404 -0.82 -35.43 -21.37
CA ASP A 404 -0.63 -35.36 -19.92
C ASP A 404 0.02 -36.66 -19.41
N VAL A 405 1.01 -36.62 -18.51
CA VAL A 405 1.11 -37.57 -17.38
C VAL A 405 1.89 -36.99 -16.19
N LYS A 406 1.31 -37.23 -14.99
CA LYS A 406 1.83 -37.29 -13.60
C LYS A 406 2.81 -36.25 -13.08
N ARG A 407 2.58 -35.95 -11.79
CA ARG A 407 2.76 -34.62 -11.23
C ARG A 407 2.69 -34.68 -9.67
N GLY A 408 3.49 -33.90 -8.95
CA GLY A 408 3.32 -33.61 -7.49
C GLY A 408 3.96 -32.26 -7.10
N PHE A 409 3.22 -31.20 -6.73
CA PHE A 409 2.55 -30.84 -5.48
C PHE A 409 3.46 -30.25 -4.38
N LEU A 410 3.23 -28.97 -4.05
CA LEU A 410 3.44 -28.30 -2.77
C LEU A 410 2.80 -26.90 -2.81
N VAL A 411 1.86 -26.69 -1.91
CA VAL A 411 0.97 -25.52 -1.77
C VAL A 411 1.60 -24.50 -0.82
N LYS A 412 1.36 -23.19 -1.02
CA LYS A 412 1.65 -22.13 -0.03
C LYS A 412 0.47 -21.18 0.11
N ASP A 413 0.33 -20.61 1.31
CA ASP A 413 -0.99 -20.31 1.91
C ASP A 413 -1.89 -19.37 1.10
N LEU A 414 -2.97 -19.97 0.61
CA LEU A 414 -4.16 -19.29 0.14
C LEU A 414 -4.98 -18.79 1.34
N ALA A 415 -5.93 -17.89 1.10
CA ALA A 415 -6.98 -17.60 2.08
C ALA A 415 -7.90 -18.83 2.22
N ASN A 416 -7.48 -19.82 3.02
CA ASN A 416 -8.21 -21.08 3.21
C ASN A 416 -9.53 -20.87 3.95
N TYR A 417 -9.63 -19.82 4.79
CA TYR A 417 -10.67 -19.70 5.81
C TYR A 417 -11.57 -18.47 5.62
N GLY A 418 -12.87 -18.61 5.85
CA GLY A 418 -13.88 -17.54 5.79
C GLY A 418 -14.02 -16.71 7.07
N ARG A 419 -13.00 -16.72 7.94
CA ARG A 419 -12.96 -15.99 9.22
C ARG A 419 -12.97 -14.47 8.96
N ILE A 420 -13.63 -13.70 9.82
CA ILE A 420 -13.65 -12.23 9.78
C ILE A 420 -12.78 -11.63 10.90
N ILE A 421 -12.81 -12.22 12.09
CA ILE A 421 -11.93 -11.89 13.22
C ILE A 421 -11.21 -13.16 13.69
N SER A 422 -9.97 -13.05 14.13
CA SER A 422 -9.22 -14.12 14.82
C SER A 422 -8.33 -13.51 15.88
N PHE A 423 -8.17 -14.15 17.04
CA PHE A 423 -7.28 -13.67 18.10
C PHE A 423 -5.94 -14.43 18.08
N GLY A 424 -4.86 -13.72 17.79
CA GLY A 424 -3.53 -14.30 17.62
C GLY A 424 -3.33 -15.06 16.30
N LYS A 425 -2.06 -15.26 15.93
CA LYS A 425 -1.68 -16.01 14.71
C LYS A 425 -2.16 -17.47 14.69
N PRO A 426 -2.17 -18.24 15.81
CA PRO A 426 -2.69 -19.61 15.78
C PRO A 426 -4.17 -19.66 15.36
N ALA A 427 -5.01 -18.78 15.91
CA ALA A 427 -6.44 -18.72 15.59
C ALA A 427 -6.73 -18.34 14.13
N SER A 428 -5.80 -17.66 13.44
CA SER A 428 -5.95 -17.30 12.03
C SER A 428 -5.51 -18.40 11.05
N VAL A 429 -4.79 -19.44 11.49
CA VAL A 429 -4.22 -20.48 10.61
C VAL A 429 -4.59 -21.94 10.96
N LEU A 430 -4.93 -22.24 12.21
CA LEU A 430 -5.30 -23.60 12.64
C LEU A 430 -6.67 -24.02 12.09
N HIS A 431 -6.83 -25.30 11.76
CA HIS A 431 -8.11 -25.92 11.39
C HIS A 431 -9.12 -25.87 12.56
N SER A 432 -10.43 -25.76 12.26
CA SER A 432 -11.50 -25.60 13.26
C SER A 432 -11.45 -26.59 14.42
N SER A 433 -11.14 -27.86 14.16
CA SER A 433 -11.02 -28.93 15.17
C SER A 433 -9.92 -28.71 16.23
N LYS A 434 -9.06 -27.71 16.05
CA LYS A 434 -8.02 -27.30 17.01
C LYS A 434 -8.30 -25.94 17.65
N LEU A 435 -9.43 -25.31 17.34
CA LEU A 435 -9.84 -24.02 17.89
C LEU A 435 -10.88 -24.21 19.00
N PRO A 436 -10.89 -23.37 20.04
CA PRO A 436 -11.98 -23.32 20.99
C PRO A 436 -13.29 -22.97 20.29
N THR A 437 -14.36 -23.72 20.54
CA THR A 437 -15.68 -23.41 20.03
C THR A 437 -16.13 -22.05 20.57
N ALA A 438 -16.53 -21.13 19.69
CA ALA A 438 -17.22 -19.90 20.09
C ALA A 438 -18.69 -20.23 20.36
N ASP A 439 -18.97 -20.77 21.56
CA ASP A 439 -20.28 -21.30 21.89
C ASP A 439 -21.23 -20.18 22.34
N SER A 440 -22.44 -20.12 21.79
CA SER A 440 -23.36 -18.98 22.03
C SER A 440 -23.77 -18.83 23.50
N LYS A 441 -23.62 -19.90 24.29
CA LYS A 441 -23.86 -19.93 25.74
C LYS A 441 -22.78 -19.22 26.56
N GLU A 442 -21.57 -19.00 26.02
CA GLU A 442 -20.53 -18.21 26.72
C GLU A 442 -20.83 -16.71 26.77
N PHE A 443 -21.73 -16.20 25.90
CA PHE A 443 -22.08 -14.77 25.83
C PHE A 443 -23.14 -14.33 26.86
N SER A 444 -23.48 -15.16 27.85
CA SER A 444 -24.30 -14.74 28.98
C SER A 444 -23.55 -13.74 29.86
N ARG A 445 -24.03 -12.49 29.92
CA ARG A 445 -23.67 -11.57 31.00
C ARG A 445 -24.23 -12.14 32.31
N THR A 446 -23.43 -12.87 33.08
CA THR A 446 -23.79 -13.25 34.46
C THR A 446 -23.94 -11.99 35.28
N SER A 447 -25.17 -11.64 35.63
CA SER A 447 -25.51 -10.55 36.53
C SER A 447 -25.25 -10.94 37.98
N THR A 448 -23.98 -11.22 38.32
CA THR A 448 -23.54 -11.35 39.72
C THR A 448 -23.37 -9.96 40.29
N SER A 449 -24.47 -9.43 40.84
CA SER A 449 -24.51 -8.19 41.63
C SER A 449 -23.90 -8.40 43.02
N GLU A 450 -22.62 -8.81 43.07
CA GLU A 450 -21.88 -9.01 44.31
C GLU A 450 -20.59 -8.17 44.31
N ASN A 451 -20.64 -7.07 45.08
CA ASN A 451 -19.50 -6.40 45.71
C ASN A 451 -18.31 -5.94 44.83
N PHE A 452 -18.58 -5.20 43.75
CA PHE A 452 -17.59 -4.28 43.16
C PHE A 452 -17.69 -2.87 43.77
N ASN A 453 -17.24 -2.72 45.02
CA ASN A 453 -16.99 -1.40 45.62
C ASN A 453 -15.49 -1.06 45.59
N ASN A 454 -15.18 0.22 45.35
CA ASN A 454 -13.86 0.88 45.42
C ASN A 454 -12.85 0.74 44.26
N PHE A 455 -13.30 0.55 43.01
CA PHE A 455 -12.64 1.18 41.85
C PHE A 455 -13.68 1.85 40.94
N SER A 456 -14.14 3.04 41.36
CA SER A 456 -15.06 3.87 40.57
C SER A 456 -14.34 4.47 39.37
N CYS A 457 -14.40 3.77 38.24
CA CYS A 457 -14.00 4.29 36.94
C CYS A 457 -15.14 5.17 36.37
N GLY A 458 -15.35 6.33 36.99
CA GLY A 458 -16.56 7.16 36.80
C GLY A 458 -16.86 7.57 35.35
N GLU A 459 -18.16 7.64 35.02
CA GLU A 459 -18.74 7.70 33.65
C GLU A 459 -18.11 6.73 32.64
N ALA A 460 -18.85 5.69 32.25
CA ALA A 460 -18.42 4.75 31.21
C ALA A 460 -18.22 5.45 29.85
N TRP A 461 -17.05 5.24 29.23
CA TRP A 461 -16.67 5.86 27.96
C TRP A 461 -17.10 5.02 26.75
N THR A 462 -17.11 3.69 26.90
CA THR A 462 -17.61 2.72 25.92
C THR A 462 -18.31 1.54 26.60
N GLU A 463 -19.07 0.71 25.89
CA GLU A 463 -19.68 -0.50 26.49
C GLU A 463 -18.65 -1.56 26.93
N TYR A 464 -17.37 -1.41 26.59
CA TYR A 464 -16.28 -2.21 27.15
C TYR A 464 -16.06 -1.94 28.64
N ASP A 465 -16.36 -0.73 29.14
CA ASP A 465 -16.27 -0.41 30.57
C ASP A 465 -17.33 -1.15 31.40
N GLU A 466 -18.39 -1.68 30.76
CA GLU A 466 -19.40 -2.55 31.39
C GLU A 466 -19.00 -4.04 31.38
N MET A 467 -17.88 -4.42 30.74
CA MET A 467 -17.45 -5.82 30.62
C MET A 467 -16.46 -6.21 31.72
N SER A 468 -16.65 -7.42 32.28
CA SER A 468 -15.67 -7.97 33.22
C SER A 468 -14.34 -8.28 32.52
N ARG A 469 -13.22 -8.22 33.26
CA ARG A 469 -11.88 -8.62 32.74
C ARG A 469 -11.89 -10.05 32.21
N GLN A 470 -12.62 -10.96 32.87
CA GLN A 470 -12.77 -12.35 32.43
C GLN A 470 -13.54 -12.44 31.10
N SER A 471 -14.61 -11.66 30.93
CA SER A 471 -15.35 -11.58 29.66
C SER A 471 -14.49 -11.07 28.51
N ILE A 472 -13.61 -10.10 28.76
CA ILE A 472 -12.65 -9.57 27.77
C ILE A 472 -11.62 -10.65 27.38
N GLN A 473 -11.10 -11.39 28.36
CA GLN A 473 -10.17 -12.50 28.10
C GLN A 473 -10.84 -13.67 27.36
N ASN A 474 -12.08 -14.02 27.70
CA ASN A 474 -12.83 -15.12 27.08
C ASN A 474 -13.15 -14.89 25.59
N VAL A 475 -13.25 -13.62 25.16
CA VAL A 475 -13.37 -13.24 23.73
C VAL A 475 -12.03 -13.41 23.01
N ALA A 476 -10.93 -13.07 23.67
CA ALA A 476 -9.58 -13.09 23.09
C ALA A 476 -8.81 -14.42 23.23
N ALA A 477 -9.42 -15.45 23.82
CA ALA A 477 -8.80 -16.74 24.13
C ALA A 477 -8.64 -17.64 22.88
N ASP A 478 -7.78 -17.22 21.93
CA ASP A 478 -7.43 -17.93 20.68
C ASP A 478 -8.64 -18.33 19.81
N LYS A 479 -9.75 -17.59 19.91
CA LYS A 479 -10.98 -17.80 19.13
C LYS A 479 -10.91 -17.12 17.76
N ALA A 480 -11.66 -17.66 16.81
CA ALA A 480 -11.94 -17.03 15.53
C ALA A 480 -13.44 -17.01 15.24
N TYR A 481 -13.87 -15.98 14.52
CA TYR A 481 -15.27 -15.63 14.31
C TYR A 481 -15.58 -15.53 12.82
N THR A 482 -16.55 -16.32 12.35
CA THR A 482 -17.18 -16.19 11.02
C THR A 482 -18.24 -15.09 11.02
N THR A 483 -18.75 -14.71 9.84
CA THR A 483 -19.83 -13.70 9.72
C THR A 483 -21.05 -13.98 10.61
N THR A 484 -21.40 -15.24 10.87
CA THR A 484 -22.51 -15.60 11.76
C THR A 484 -22.18 -15.25 13.21
N THR A 485 -21.12 -15.87 13.75
CA THR A 485 -20.67 -15.66 15.15
C THR A 485 -20.21 -14.23 15.45
N LEU A 486 -19.83 -13.47 14.42
CA LEU A 486 -19.46 -12.06 14.53
C LEU A 486 -20.63 -11.19 14.98
N LEU A 487 -21.85 -11.48 14.54
CA LEU A 487 -23.03 -10.73 14.97
C LEU A 487 -23.32 -10.99 16.45
N ASP A 488 -23.13 -12.22 16.93
CA ASP A 488 -23.20 -12.55 18.36
C ASP A 488 -22.11 -11.86 19.18
N LEU A 489 -20.87 -11.81 18.67
CA LEU A 489 -19.79 -11.04 19.28
C LEU A 489 -20.14 -9.54 19.38
N LEU A 490 -20.72 -8.94 18.33
CA LEU A 490 -21.15 -7.54 18.35
C LEU A 490 -22.33 -7.30 19.30
N ARG A 491 -23.28 -8.24 19.40
CA ARG A 491 -24.37 -8.21 20.41
C ARG A 491 -23.79 -8.21 21.84
N PHE A 492 -22.70 -8.94 22.06
CA PHE A 492 -22.02 -9.01 23.35
C PHE A 492 -21.22 -7.74 23.70
N VAL A 493 -20.41 -7.22 22.77
CA VAL A 493 -19.50 -6.08 23.02
C VAL A 493 -20.12 -4.69 22.78
N ALA A 494 -21.24 -4.61 22.08
CA ALA A 494 -21.94 -3.37 21.75
C ALA A 494 -23.48 -3.57 21.71
N PRO A 495 -24.10 -4.08 22.79
CA PRO A 495 -25.52 -4.46 22.81
C PRO A 495 -26.47 -3.30 22.51
N LYS A 496 -26.12 -2.07 22.94
CA LYS A 496 -26.95 -0.87 22.73
C LYS A 496 -27.00 -0.51 21.24
N MET A 497 -25.84 -0.51 20.57
CA MET A 497 -25.72 -0.34 19.12
C MET A 497 -26.48 -1.43 18.36
N MET A 498 -26.23 -2.72 18.65
CA MET A 498 -26.87 -3.81 17.91
C MET A 498 -28.40 -3.81 18.07
N ARG A 499 -28.92 -3.53 19.27
CA ARG A 499 -30.37 -3.44 19.51
C ARG A 499 -31.05 -2.37 18.64
N ARG A 500 -30.43 -1.19 18.45
CA ARG A 500 -30.96 -0.18 17.51
C ARG A 500 -30.89 -0.67 16.08
N ALA A 501 -29.72 -1.17 15.67
CA ALA A 501 -29.46 -1.46 14.28
C ALA A 501 -30.25 -2.67 13.74
N GLU A 502 -30.47 -3.71 14.56
CA GLU A 502 -31.25 -4.89 14.20
C GLU A 502 -32.77 -4.62 14.04
N ALA A 503 -33.25 -3.46 14.50
CA ALA A 503 -34.59 -2.98 14.18
C ALA A 503 -34.71 -2.51 12.72
N HIS A 504 -33.60 -2.07 12.10
CA HIS A 504 -33.54 -1.43 10.78
C HIS A 504 -32.76 -2.20 9.71
N PHE A 505 -31.94 -3.18 10.10
CA PHE A 505 -31.05 -3.90 9.21
C PHE A 505 -31.09 -5.41 9.44
N SER A 506 -30.71 -6.14 8.41
CA SER A 506 -30.65 -7.59 8.38
C SER A 506 -29.44 -8.05 7.56
N HIS A 507 -28.93 -9.23 7.92
CA HIS A 507 -27.66 -9.78 7.41
C HIS A 507 -27.80 -11.25 7.02
N GLY A 508 -29.03 -11.76 6.96
CA GLY A 508 -29.32 -13.16 6.67
C GLY A 508 -29.37 -13.50 5.18
N ILE A 509 -29.94 -14.67 4.89
CA ILE A 509 -30.39 -15.08 3.57
C ILE A 509 -31.81 -15.59 3.72
N ALA A 510 -32.72 -15.17 2.85
CA ALA A 510 -34.07 -15.72 2.84
C ALA A 510 -34.03 -17.16 2.32
N GLU A 511 -34.67 -18.08 3.03
CA GLU A 511 -35.01 -19.40 2.47
C GLU A 511 -36.15 -19.24 1.47
N ASN A 512 -37.28 -18.68 1.93
CA ASN A 512 -38.43 -18.33 1.11
C ASN A 512 -38.65 -16.80 1.09
N LEU A 513 -38.50 -16.17 -0.08
CA LEU A 513 -38.70 -14.72 -0.25
C LEU A 513 -40.18 -14.29 -0.31
N ASP A 514 -41.12 -15.25 -0.28
CA ASP A 514 -42.57 -15.01 -0.19
C ASP A 514 -43.09 -15.02 1.25
N ASP A 515 -42.22 -15.24 2.25
CA ASP A 515 -42.56 -15.10 3.67
C ASP A 515 -42.93 -13.63 3.99
N PRO A 516 -44.14 -13.36 4.53
CA PRO A 516 -44.60 -12.01 4.83
C PRO A 516 -43.66 -11.16 5.71
N LYS A 517 -42.76 -11.77 6.49
CA LYS A 517 -41.77 -11.02 7.29
C LYS A 517 -40.87 -10.13 6.42
N TYR A 518 -40.56 -10.54 5.19
CA TYR A 518 -39.71 -9.78 4.26
C TYR A 518 -40.36 -8.50 3.73
N ASN A 519 -41.66 -8.31 3.98
CA ASN A 519 -42.33 -7.03 3.76
C ASN A 519 -41.95 -5.96 4.80
N HIS A 520 -41.20 -6.27 5.86
CA HIS A 520 -40.73 -5.28 6.83
C HIS A 520 -39.48 -4.54 6.34
N TYR A 521 -39.43 -3.22 6.55
CA TYR A 521 -38.38 -2.33 6.02
C TYR A 521 -36.93 -2.72 6.36
N LYS A 522 -36.74 -3.50 7.44
CA LYS A 522 -35.43 -4.01 7.87
C LYS A 522 -34.76 -4.99 6.90
N TYR A 523 -35.53 -5.55 5.97
CA TYR A 523 -35.05 -6.52 4.97
C TYR A 523 -34.74 -5.89 3.61
N TRP A 524 -35.33 -4.73 3.29
CA TRP A 524 -35.22 -4.11 1.96
C TRP A 524 -33.81 -3.63 1.59
N SER A 525 -32.94 -3.44 2.58
CA SER A 525 -31.52 -3.11 2.39
C SER A 525 -30.64 -4.36 2.21
N ASN A 526 -31.16 -5.57 2.42
CA ASN A 526 -30.42 -6.81 2.22
C ASN A 526 -30.81 -7.46 0.87
N PRO A 527 -29.93 -7.45 -0.16
CA PRO A 527 -30.20 -8.04 -1.47
C PRO A 527 -30.35 -9.58 -1.44
N LEU A 528 -30.06 -10.24 -0.31
CA LEU A 528 -30.28 -11.67 -0.09
C LEU A 528 -31.59 -11.98 0.67
N GLU A 529 -32.34 -10.95 1.07
CA GLU A 529 -33.63 -11.04 1.76
C GLU A 529 -34.72 -10.16 1.12
N THR A 530 -34.45 -9.62 -0.08
CA THR A 530 -35.43 -8.88 -0.88
C THR A 530 -35.39 -9.28 -2.36
N LYS A 531 -36.53 -9.11 -3.04
CA LYS A 531 -36.66 -9.29 -4.49
C LYS A 531 -36.34 -7.96 -5.20
N LEU A 532 -36.00 -7.97 -6.47
CA LEU A 532 -36.01 -6.77 -7.30
C LEU A 532 -37.45 -6.34 -7.63
N SER A 533 -37.58 -5.15 -8.21
CA SER A 533 -38.83 -4.58 -8.74
C SER A 533 -39.40 -5.40 -9.90
N ASP A 534 -40.71 -5.30 -10.12
CA ASP A 534 -41.33 -5.81 -11.35
C ASP A 534 -41.18 -4.76 -12.47
N ALA A 535 -40.00 -4.74 -13.09
CA ALA A 535 -39.61 -3.73 -14.05
C ALA A 535 -38.70 -4.32 -15.15
N PRO A 536 -39.22 -5.19 -16.04
CA PRO A 536 -38.39 -5.92 -17.01
C PRO A 536 -37.58 -5.01 -17.97
N ASP A 537 -38.08 -3.82 -18.31
CA ASP A 537 -37.37 -2.83 -19.15
C ASP A 537 -36.30 -2.02 -18.40
N MET A 538 -36.16 -2.21 -17.08
CA MET A 538 -35.15 -1.54 -16.27
C MET A 538 -33.82 -2.31 -16.35
N GLU A 539 -32.72 -1.59 -16.34
CA GLU A 539 -31.37 -2.16 -16.32
C GLU A 539 -30.66 -1.90 -14.98
N ILE A 540 -29.84 -2.85 -14.52
CA ILE A 540 -29.00 -2.70 -13.33
C ILE A 540 -27.54 -2.96 -13.71
N TYR A 541 -26.67 -2.01 -13.34
CA TYR A 541 -25.23 -2.11 -13.57
C TYR A 541 -24.51 -2.20 -12.22
N CYS A 542 -23.62 -3.17 -12.07
CA CYS A 542 -22.63 -3.22 -10.98
C CYS A 542 -21.30 -2.73 -11.53
N MET A 543 -20.90 -1.50 -11.17
CA MET A 543 -19.75 -0.79 -11.71
C MET A 543 -18.70 -0.59 -10.61
N TYR A 544 -17.54 -1.25 -10.67
CA TYR A 544 -16.58 -1.20 -9.56
C TYR A 544 -15.12 -1.39 -10.00
N GLY A 545 -14.22 -0.96 -9.12
CA GLY A 545 -12.79 -1.10 -9.32
C GLY A 545 -12.28 -2.49 -8.99
N VAL A 546 -11.23 -2.92 -9.68
CA VAL A 546 -10.58 -4.22 -9.46
C VAL A 546 -9.06 -4.13 -9.59
N GLY A 547 -8.35 -5.06 -8.95
CA GLY A 547 -6.89 -5.10 -8.90
C GLY A 547 -6.28 -4.38 -7.70
N ILE A 548 -7.07 -3.99 -6.69
CA ILE A 548 -6.58 -3.29 -5.49
C ILE A 548 -6.75 -4.17 -4.25
N GLN A 549 -5.69 -4.23 -3.41
CA GLN A 549 -5.73 -4.92 -2.12
C GLN A 549 -6.78 -4.30 -1.20
N THR A 550 -7.82 -5.07 -0.89
CA THR A 550 -9.02 -4.62 -0.15
C THR A 550 -9.18 -5.44 1.13
N GLU A 551 -9.50 -4.78 2.26
CA GLU A 551 -9.50 -5.41 3.59
C GLU A 551 -10.57 -6.51 3.71
N ARG A 552 -10.16 -7.71 4.12
CA ARG A 552 -10.98 -8.93 4.08
C ARG A 552 -11.25 -9.60 5.44
N SER A 553 -10.28 -9.60 6.33
CA SER A 553 -10.43 -10.06 7.72
C SER A 553 -9.25 -9.61 8.59
N TYR A 554 -9.38 -9.76 9.92
CA TYR A 554 -8.49 -9.14 10.89
C TYR A 554 -8.00 -10.13 11.95
N VAL A 555 -6.71 -10.04 12.29
CA VAL A 555 -6.09 -10.72 13.43
C VAL A 555 -5.89 -9.70 14.55
N TYR A 556 -6.43 -9.99 15.72
CA TYR A 556 -6.42 -9.13 16.89
C TYR A 556 -5.54 -9.68 18.02
N LYS A 557 -5.08 -8.79 18.89
CA LYS A 557 -4.47 -9.09 20.19
C LYS A 557 -5.12 -8.24 21.28
N LEU A 558 -4.94 -8.64 22.54
CA LEU A 558 -5.28 -7.80 23.69
C LEU A 558 -4.37 -6.57 23.75
N SER A 559 -4.93 -5.45 24.21
CA SER A 559 -4.18 -4.24 24.55
C SER A 559 -3.36 -4.48 25.83
N PRO A 560 -2.07 -4.09 25.89
CA PRO A 560 -1.24 -4.26 27.08
C PRO A 560 -1.61 -3.31 28.24
N ASN A 561 -2.36 -2.24 27.96
CA ASN A 561 -2.77 -1.26 28.98
C ASN A 561 -3.98 -1.77 29.78
N SER A 562 -3.76 -2.31 30.98
CA SER A 562 -4.82 -2.74 31.91
C SER A 562 -5.47 -1.59 32.70
N ARG A 563 -5.53 -0.37 32.13
CA ARG A 563 -6.19 0.78 32.76
C ARG A 563 -7.68 0.80 32.43
N CYS A 564 -8.50 1.22 33.39
CA CYS A 564 -9.90 1.57 33.11
C CYS A 564 -10.01 2.61 31.98
N LYS A 565 -11.07 2.54 31.17
CA LYS A 565 -11.31 3.41 30.02
C LYS A 565 -10.25 3.23 28.94
N SER A 566 -10.23 2.05 28.32
CA SER A 566 -9.45 1.81 27.10
C SER A 566 -10.06 0.70 26.25
N ILE A 567 -9.85 0.77 24.92
CA ILE A 567 -10.31 -0.26 23.98
C ILE A 567 -9.45 -1.54 24.20
N PRO A 568 -10.05 -2.70 24.53
CA PRO A 568 -9.28 -3.87 24.96
C PRO A 568 -8.67 -4.67 23.80
N TYR A 569 -9.10 -4.45 22.55
CA TYR A 569 -8.66 -5.20 21.37
C TYR A 569 -8.03 -4.27 20.34
N GLN A 570 -6.86 -4.65 19.83
CA GLN A 570 -6.12 -3.94 18.78
C GLN A 570 -5.68 -4.92 17.70
N ILE A 571 -5.62 -4.49 16.45
CA ILE A 571 -5.13 -5.29 15.32
C ILE A 571 -3.67 -5.68 15.61
N ASP A 572 -3.36 -6.97 15.50
CA ASP A 572 -2.01 -7.45 15.76
C ASP A 572 -1.11 -7.21 14.54
N ASN A 573 -0.59 -5.99 14.47
CA ASN A 573 0.43 -5.55 13.53
C ASN A 573 1.72 -6.40 13.51
N SER A 574 1.94 -7.30 14.49
CA SER A 574 3.07 -8.25 14.46
C SER A 574 2.76 -9.52 13.66
N VAL A 575 1.49 -9.78 13.37
CA VAL A 575 1.04 -10.96 12.63
C VAL A 575 1.09 -10.71 11.13
N HIS A 576 2.05 -11.35 10.49
CA HIS A 576 2.17 -11.43 9.03
C HIS A 576 2.07 -12.89 8.57
N GLY A 577 1.56 -13.08 7.35
CA GLY A 577 1.62 -14.35 6.63
C GLY A 577 3.02 -14.63 6.08
N GLU A 578 3.16 -15.73 5.33
CA GLU A 578 4.37 -15.99 4.54
C GLU A 578 4.46 -15.05 3.33
N ASP A 579 5.63 -14.97 2.68
CA ASP A 579 5.81 -14.16 1.48
C ASP A 579 4.84 -14.62 0.36
N GLY A 580 4.12 -13.67 -0.24
CA GLY A 580 3.01 -13.94 -1.18
C GLY A 580 1.63 -14.15 -0.53
N SER A 581 1.57 -14.31 0.80
CA SER A 581 0.30 -14.41 1.53
C SER A 581 -0.51 -13.11 1.49
N CYS A 582 -1.82 -13.26 1.54
CA CYS A 582 -2.76 -12.14 1.68
C CYS A 582 -2.76 -11.50 3.07
N LEU A 583 -2.07 -12.05 4.08
CA LEU A 583 -2.02 -11.52 5.46
C LEU A 583 -0.83 -10.58 5.68
N LYS A 584 -1.09 -9.29 5.89
CA LYS A 584 -0.09 -8.26 6.22
C LYS A 584 -0.54 -7.43 7.43
N GLY A 585 0.30 -7.34 8.47
CA GLY A 585 0.09 -6.43 9.60
C GLY A 585 -1.21 -6.65 10.37
N GLY A 586 -1.61 -7.91 10.55
CA GLY A 586 -2.87 -8.30 11.16
C GLY A 586 -4.09 -8.15 10.26
N VAL A 587 -3.94 -7.85 8.97
CA VAL A 587 -5.05 -7.71 8.00
C VAL A 587 -4.87 -8.69 6.84
N TYR A 588 -5.88 -9.53 6.57
CA TYR A 588 -5.99 -10.26 5.32
C TYR A 588 -6.59 -9.37 4.24
N PHE A 589 -6.10 -9.48 3.01
CA PHE A 589 -6.57 -8.76 1.84
C PHE A 589 -7.23 -9.69 0.80
N ALA A 590 -8.11 -9.13 -0.02
CA ALA A 590 -8.70 -9.74 -1.22
C ALA A 590 -8.74 -8.73 -2.38
N ASP A 591 -9.15 -9.17 -3.57
CA ASP A 591 -9.40 -8.29 -4.72
C ASP A 591 -10.60 -7.37 -4.47
N GLY A 592 -10.53 -6.13 -4.94
CA GLY A 592 -11.57 -5.11 -4.77
C GLY A 592 -11.14 -3.72 -5.23
N ASP A 593 -11.87 -2.72 -4.75
CA ASP A 593 -11.67 -1.30 -5.08
C ASP A 593 -10.97 -0.50 -3.96
N GLU A 594 -10.22 -1.16 -3.07
CA GLU A 594 -9.64 -0.65 -1.81
C GLU A 594 -10.59 -0.70 -0.61
N SER A 595 -11.91 -0.51 -0.83
CA SER A 595 -12.90 -0.44 0.27
C SER A 595 -13.91 -1.58 0.25
N VAL A 596 -14.33 -2.01 -0.94
CA VAL A 596 -15.36 -3.03 -1.19
C VAL A 596 -14.72 -4.22 -1.91
N PRO A 597 -14.71 -5.42 -1.30
CA PRO A 597 -14.23 -6.63 -1.98
C PRO A 597 -15.06 -6.95 -3.23
N VAL A 598 -14.42 -7.51 -4.27
CA VAL A 598 -15.08 -7.99 -5.50
C VAL A 598 -16.28 -8.88 -5.20
N LEU A 599 -16.19 -9.73 -4.15
CA LEU A 599 -17.30 -10.55 -3.69
C LEU A 599 -18.56 -9.72 -3.36
N SER A 600 -18.39 -8.61 -2.64
CA SER A 600 -19.51 -7.77 -2.22
C SER A 600 -20.07 -6.94 -3.38
N ALA A 601 -19.20 -6.44 -4.26
CA ALA A 601 -19.59 -5.60 -5.39
C ALA A 601 -20.21 -6.37 -6.56
N GLY A 602 -19.63 -7.50 -6.94
CA GLY A 602 -19.98 -8.23 -8.16
C GLY A 602 -21.05 -9.30 -7.99
N PHE A 603 -21.16 -9.96 -6.84
CA PHE A 603 -21.90 -11.23 -6.72
C PHE A 603 -23.38 -11.14 -7.08
N MET A 604 -24.06 -10.04 -6.72
CA MET A 604 -25.47 -9.87 -7.06
C MET A 604 -25.70 -9.78 -8.56
N CYS A 605 -24.95 -8.94 -9.30
CA CYS A 605 -25.03 -8.93 -10.77
C CYS A 605 -24.45 -10.20 -11.45
N ALA A 606 -23.53 -10.90 -10.79
CA ALA A 606 -22.90 -12.11 -11.35
C ALA A 606 -23.79 -13.36 -11.26
N LYS A 607 -24.56 -13.49 -10.17
CA LYS A 607 -25.34 -14.69 -9.86
C LYS A 607 -26.68 -14.41 -9.21
N GLY A 608 -26.73 -13.50 -8.25
CA GLY A 608 -27.95 -13.24 -7.47
C GLY A 608 -29.13 -12.79 -8.35
N TRP A 609 -28.87 -11.87 -9.26
CA TRP A 609 -29.86 -11.25 -10.16
C TRP A 609 -29.63 -11.58 -11.63
N ARG A 610 -28.65 -12.41 -11.98
CA ARG A 610 -28.33 -12.70 -13.39
C ARG A 610 -29.45 -13.52 -14.04
N GLY A 611 -30.19 -12.89 -14.95
CA GLY A 611 -31.38 -13.48 -15.57
C GLY A 611 -32.55 -13.62 -14.58
N ARG A 612 -33.51 -14.51 -14.89
CA ARG A 612 -34.63 -14.78 -13.98
C ARG A 612 -34.18 -15.66 -12.81
N THR A 613 -34.23 -15.11 -11.60
CA THR A 613 -33.87 -15.80 -10.36
C THR A 613 -34.91 -15.54 -9.27
N ARG A 614 -34.80 -16.21 -8.13
CA ARG A 614 -35.65 -15.91 -6.96
C ARG A 614 -35.52 -14.47 -6.45
N PHE A 615 -34.36 -13.85 -6.66
CA PHE A 615 -34.10 -12.44 -6.31
C PHE A 615 -34.43 -11.48 -7.46
N ASN A 616 -34.43 -11.94 -8.72
CA ASN A 616 -34.81 -11.17 -9.91
C ASN A 616 -35.96 -11.88 -10.65
N PRO A 617 -37.21 -11.83 -10.15
CA PRO A 617 -38.32 -12.58 -10.71
C PRO A 617 -38.78 -12.05 -12.08
N SER A 618 -38.72 -10.74 -12.29
CA SER A 618 -39.06 -10.06 -13.55
C SER A 618 -38.05 -10.38 -14.66
N GLY A 619 -36.78 -10.57 -14.29
CA GLY A 619 -35.69 -10.82 -15.23
C GLY A 619 -35.05 -9.53 -15.75
N ILE A 620 -35.02 -8.48 -14.92
CA ILE A 620 -34.27 -7.23 -15.13
C ILE A 620 -32.88 -7.54 -15.70
N ALA A 621 -32.47 -6.82 -16.75
CA ALA A 621 -31.14 -6.99 -17.33
C ALA A 621 -30.07 -6.51 -16.34
N THR A 622 -29.05 -7.34 -16.12
CA THR A 622 -27.95 -7.05 -15.17
C THR A 622 -26.59 -7.14 -15.84
N TYR A 623 -25.77 -6.11 -15.69
CA TYR A 623 -24.44 -5.99 -16.28
C TYR A 623 -23.37 -5.77 -15.21
N ILE A 624 -22.19 -6.35 -15.40
CA ILE A 624 -20.99 -6.10 -14.59
C ILE A 624 -20.02 -5.27 -15.41
N ARG A 625 -19.52 -4.16 -14.85
CA ARG A 625 -18.45 -3.37 -15.48
C ARG A 625 -17.33 -3.11 -14.50
N GLU A 626 -16.22 -3.81 -14.71
CA GLU A 626 -15.03 -3.74 -13.86
C GLU A 626 -13.97 -2.82 -14.46
N TYR A 627 -13.48 -1.87 -13.68
CA TYR A 627 -12.49 -0.89 -14.09
C TYR A 627 -11.16 -1.22 -13.41
N ARG A 628 -10.15 -1.60 -14.21
CA ARG A 628 -8.81 -1.91 -13.68
C ARG A 628 -8.17 -0.63 -13.16
N HIS A 629 -7.70 -0.67 -11.92
CA HIS A 629 -6.99 0.46 -11.36
C HIS A 629 -5.64 0.72 -12.07
N LYS A 630 -5.44 1.96 -12.50
CA LYS A 630 -4.13 2.55 -12.80
C LYS A 630 -3.92 3.78 -11.91
N PRO A 631 -2.77 3.93 -11.23
CA PRO A 631 -2.45 5.16 -10.52
C PRO A 631 -2.21 6.31 -11.53
N PRO A 632 -2.47 7.57 -11.13
CA PRO A 632 -2.15 8.73 -11.97
C PRO A 632 -0.65 8.80 -12.30
N THR A 633 -0.35 9.23 -13.52
CA THR A 633 1.01 9.30 -14.08
C THR A 633 1.76 10.58 -13.73
N SER A 634 1.07 11.61 -13.23
CA SER A 634 1.72 12.83 -12.73
C SER A 634 0.97 13.50 -11.58
N LEU A 635 1.68 14.32 -10.80
CA LEU A 635 1.12 15.12 -9.71
C LEU A 635 0.09 16.17 -10.21
N MET A 636 0.13 16.54 -11.50
CA MET A 636 -0.80 17.53 -12.09
C MET A 636 -2.04 16.91 -12.75
N GLU A 637 -2.06 15.58 -12.97
CA GLU A 637 -3.19 14.87 -13.59
C GLU A 637 -4.43 14.81 -12.69
N GLY A 638 -4.30 15.19 -11.41
CA GLY A 638 -5.36 15.06 -10.42
C GLY A 638 -5.60 13.61 -10.02
N ARG A 639 -6.84 13.26 -9.66
CA ARG A 639 -7.22 11.87 -9.40
C ARG A 639 -7.27 11.13 -10.74
N GLY A 640 -6.56 10.00 -10.80
CA GLY A 640 -6.27 9.32 -12.06
C GLY A 640 -7.50 9.05 -12.92
N ILE A 641 -7.43 9.49 -14.18
CA ILE A 641 -8.46 9.31 -15.23
C ILE A 641 -8.75 7.84 -15.55
N GLU A 642 -7.89 6.92 -15.09
CA GLU A 642 -8.07 5.46 -15.15
C GLU A 642 -8.01 4.80 -13.75
N SER A 643 -8.27 5.55 -12.67
CA SER A 643 -8.26 5.00 -11.32
C SER A 643 -9.45 4.07 -11.08
N GLY A 644 -9.19 2.98 -10.37
CA GLY A 644 -10.19 2.05 -9.84
C GLY A 644 -10.34 2.11 -8.31
N SER A 645 -9.74 3.09 -7.60
CA SER A 645 -9.97 3.20 -6.14
C SER A 645 -11.39 3.68 -5.86
N HIS A 646 -12.01 3.19 -4.79
CA HIS A 646 -13.44 3.28 -4.46
C HIS A 646 -14.07 4.67 -4.63
N VAL A 647 -13.32 5.75 -4.33
CA VAL A 647 -13.78 7.14 -4.49
C VAL A 647 -13.26 7.74 -5.79
N ASP A 648 -12.00 7.47 -6.15
CA ASP A 648 -11.34 8.02 -7.34
C ASP A 648 -11.93 7.50 -8.66
N ILE A 649 -12.60 6.36 -8.64
CA ILE A 649 -13.33 5.79 -9.78
C ILE A 649 -14.42 6.72 -10.34
N MET A 650 -14.92 7.68 -9.55
CA MET A 650 -15.83 8.73 -10.03
C MET A 650 -15.15 9.75 -10.96
N GLY A 651 -13.82 9.76 -11.03
CA GLY A 651 -13.03 10.47 -12.04
C GLY A 651 -12.63 9.61 -13.25
N ASN A 652 -12.94 8.30 -13.25
CA ASN A 652 -12.52 7.38 -14.30
C ASN A 652 -13.28 7.67 -15.62
N PHE A 653 -12.54 7.92 -16.70
CA PHE A 653 -13.12 8.36 -17.97
C PHE A 653 -14.02 7.31 -18.61
N ALA A 654 -13.71 6.01 -18.47
CA ALA A 654 -14.54 4.94 -18.99
C ALA A 654 -15.87 4.82 -18.20
N LEU A 655 -15.82 4.94 -16.87
CA LEU A 655 -17.03 4.93 -16.02
C LEU A 655 -17.93 6.14 -16.30
N ILE A 656 -17.32 7.33 -16.44
CA ILE A 656 -18.05 8.54 -16.81
C ILE A 656 -18.71 8.38 -18.19
N GLU A 657 -17.98 7.82 -19.16
CA GLU A 657 -18.51 7.57 -20.50
C GLU A 657 -19.69 6.58 -20.50
N ASP A 658 -19.57 5.45 -19.79
CA ASP A 658 -20.66 4.47 -19.68
C ASP A 658 -21.92 5.11 -19.05
N ILE A 659 -21.77 5.91 -17.98
CA ILE A 659 -22.88 6.67 -17.37
C ILE A 659 -23.49 7.65 -18.36
N MET A 660 -22.66 8.40 -19.09
CA MET A 660 -23.14 9.40 -20.05
C MET A 660 -23.87 8.77 -21.24
N ARG A 661 -23.40 7.63 -21.75
CA ARG A 661 -24.05 6.91 -22.86
C ARG A 661 -25.41 6.34 -22.43
N VAL A 662 -25.51 5.71 -21.25
CA VAL A 662 -26.80 5.21 -20.71
C VAL A 662 -27.77 6.35 -20.39
N ALA A 663 -27.27 7.46 -19.82
CA ALA A 663 -28.09 8.65 -19.57
C ALA A 663 -28.59 9.32 -20.87
N ALA A 664 -27.83 9.22 -21.96
CA ALA A 664 -28.23 9.64 -23.30
C ALA A 664 -29.15 8.63 -24.03
N GLY A 665 -29.42 7.45 -23.44
CA GLY A 665 -30.40 6.47 -23.94
C GLY A 665 -29.85 5.11 -24.35
N ALA A 666 -28.53 4.91 -24.34
CA ALA A 666 -27.93 3.62 -24.68
C ALA A 666 -28.35 2.51 -23.70
N THR A 667 -28.45 1.30 -24.22
CA THR A 667 -28.62 0.05 -23.48
C THR A 667 -27.27 -0.53 -23.05
N GLY A 668 -27.32 -1.51 -22.13
CA GLY A 668 -26.11 -2.17 -21.64
C GLY A 668 -25.34 -2.91 -22.74
N ASP A 669 -26.04 -3.50 -23.70
CA ASP A 669 -25.43 -4.17 -24.86
C ASP A 669 -24.73 -3.16 -25.80
N GLU A 670 -25.31 -1.98 -26.01
CA GLU A 670 -24.72 -0.92 -26.86
C GLU A 670 -23.44 -0.30 -26.26
N ILE A 671 -23.28 -0.31 -24.93
CA ILE A 671 -22.00 0.03 -24.27
C ILE A 671 -21.04 -1.17 -24.15
N GLY A 672 -21.35 -2.31 -24.78
CA GLY A 672 -20.48 -3.49 -24.87
C GLY A 672 -20.72 -4.56 -23.79
N GLY A 673 -21.85 -4.52 -23.08
CA GLY A 673 -22.28 -5.59 -22.16
C GLY A 673 -21.43 -5.72 -20.89
N ASP A 674 -21.08 -6.97 -20.55
CA ASP A 674 -20.25 -7.28 -19.38
C ASP A 674 -18.76 -7.06 -19.65
N GLN A 675 -18.10 -6.31 -18.75
CA GLN A 675 -16.65 -6.16 -18.69
C GLN A 675 -16.14 -6.73 -17.37
N ILE A 676 -15.46 -7.89 -17.42
CA ILE A 676 -14.99 -8.62 -16.24
C ILE A 676 -13.49 -8.95 -16.37
N HIS A 677 -12.72 -8.61 -15.34
CA HIS A 677 -11.27 -8.86 -15.20
C HIS A 677 -10.92 -9.67 -13.95
N SER A 678 -11.79 -9.66 -12.95
CA SER A 678 -11.66 -10.33 -11.66
C SER A 678 -12.02 -11.81 -11.74
N ASP A 679 -11.76 -12.52 -10.66
CA ASP A 679 -12.11 -13.94 -10.52
C ASP A 679 -13.58 -14.15 -10.03
N ILE A 680 -14.45 -13.13 -10.09
CA ILE A 680 -15.85 -13.20 -9.63
C ILE A 680 -16.64 -14.38 -10.22
N ILE A 681 -16.43 -14.70 -11.50
CA ILE A 681 -17.06 -15.85 -12.18
C ILE A 681 -16.58 -17.21 -11.61
N LYS A 682 -15.37 -17.29 -11.04
CA LYS A 682 -14.89 -18.47 -10.33
C LYS A 682 -15.44 -18.52 -8.90
N ILE A 683 -15.42 -17.38 -8.19
CA ILE A 683 -15.97 -17.23 -6.84
C ILE A 683 -17.44 -17.68 -6.80
N GLN A 684 -18.27 -17.19 -7.72
CA GLN A 684 -19.70 -17.52 -7.76
C GLN A 684 -19.99 -19.00 -8.10
N LYS A 685 -19.06 -19.71 -8.76
CA LYS A 685 -19.17 -21.17 -9.01
C LYS A 685 -18.86 -22.00 -7.76
N LYS A 686 -17.98 -21.53 -6.87
CA LYS A 686 -17.68 -22.17 -5.59
C LYS A 686 -18.87 -22.12 -4.61
N MET A 687 -19.73 -21.12 -4.73
CA MET A 687 -20.92 -20.92 -3.89
C MET A 687 -22.10 -21.77 -4.38
N LYS A 688 -22.37 -22.88 -3.68
CA LYS A 688 -23.59 -23.67 -3.89
C LYS A 688 -24.73 -23.11 -3.04
N PHE A 689 -25.73 -22.51 -3.67
CA PHE A 689 -27.07 -22.49 -3.08
C PHE A 689 -27.65 -23.91 -3.21
N SER A 690 -28.25 -24.41 -2.14
CA SER A 690 -28.88 -25.73 -2.10
C SER A 690 -30.19 -25.73 -2.88
N SER A 691 -30.12 -25.97 -4.19
CA SER A 691 -31.25 -26.53 -4.93
C SER A 691 -31.19 -28.05 -4.83
N ASN A 692 -32.23 -28.64 -4.23
CA ASN A 692 -32.34 -30.08 -4.03
C ASN A 692 -32.45 -30.84 -5.37
N PHE A 693 -31.30 -31.32 -5.88
CA PHE A 693 -31.23 -32.42 -6.84
C PHE A 693 -30.03 -33.31 -6.47
N ILE A 694 -30.29 -34.25 -5.57
CA ILE A 694 -29.37 -35.31 -5.16
C ILE A 694 -29.53 -36.49 -6.14
N VAL A 695 -28.49 -37.32 -6.27
CA VAL A 695 -28.37 -38.51 -7.13
C VAL A 695 -28.05 -38.21 -8.61
N VAL A 696 -26.81 -38.57 -9.01
CA VAL A 696 -26.39 -39.17 -10.31
C VAL A 696 -24.84 -39.18 -10.42
N PHE A 697 -24.16 -38.14 -9.95
CA PHE A 697 -22.70 -37.94 -10.17
C PHE A 697 -21.75 -38.67 -9.19
N VAL A 698 -21.95 -39.98 -8.97
CA VAL A 698 -21.07 -40.81 -8.10
C VAL A 698 -20.00 -41.59 -8.90
N LEU A 699 -20.07 -41.62 -10.24
CA LEU A 699 -19.34 -42.59 -11.08
C LEU A 699 -18.13 -42.06 -11.88
N PHE A 700 -17.66 -40.81 -11.68
CA PHE A 700 -16.63 -40.20 -12.55
C PHE A 700 -15.43 -39.55 -11.84
N ALA A 701 -15.09 -40.00 -10.63
CA ALA A 701 -14.00 -39.45 -9.82
C ALA A 701 -12.90 -40.47 -9.48
N PHE A 702 -12.26 -41.03 -10.51
CA PHE A 702 -10.93 -41.63 -10.40
C PHE A 702 -10.06 -41.13 -11.56
N VAL A 703 -8.76 -40.95 -11.30
CA VAL A 703 -7.72 -40.36 -12.19
C VAL A 703 -7.74 -38.82 -12.33
N LEU A 704 -6.91 -38.13 -11.54
CA LEU A 704 -5.87 -37.16 -11.97
C LEU A 704 -5.11 -36.56 -10.74
N THR A 705 -3.80 -36.27 -10.88
CA THR A 705 -2.89 -35.73 -9.83
C THR A 705 -1.95 -34.65 -10.43
N VAL A 706 -1.54 -33.57 -9.71
CA VAL A 706 -0.99 -32.24 -10.22
C VAL A 706 0.35 -31.76 -9.57
N ALA A 707 1.11 -30.77 -10.14
CA ALA A 707 2.61 -30.70 -10.05
C ALA A 707 3.31 -29.47 -9.41
N ASN A 708 4.54 -29.71 -8.94
CA ASN A 708 5.65 -28.77 -8.75
C ASN A 708 6.90 -29.32 -9.48
N GLY A 709 7.71 -28.43 -10.07
CA GLY A 709 9.02 -28.74 -10.63
C GLY A 709 10.17 -28.54 -9.62
N GLN A 710 11.36 -29.04 -9.95
CA GLN A 710 12.59 -28.83 -9.18
C GLN A 710 13.45 -27.70 -9.80
N PRO A 711 14.33 -27.02 -9.03
CA PRO A 711 15.27 -26.02 -9.56
C PRO A 711 16.23 -26.60 -10.61
N LEU A 712 16.68 -25.77 -11.56
CA LEU A 712 17.57 -26.21 -12.65
C LEU A 712 18.99 -26.60 -12.21
N VAL A 713 19.42 -26.13 -11.04
CA VAL A 713 20.71 -26.44 -10.42
C VAL A 713 20.52 -26.56 -8.89
N PRO A 714 21.28 -27.41 -8.19
CA PRO A 714 21.01 -27.69 -6.77
C PRO A 714 21.37 -26.54 -5.82
N ALA A 715 22.34 -25.70 -6.18
CA ALA A 715 22.79 -24.57 -5.37
C ALA A 715 23.33 -23.40 -6.21
N MET A 716 23.34 -22.21 -5.60
CA MET A 716 23.91 -20.99 -6.16
C MET A 716 24.85 -20.33 -5.14
N PHE A 717 26.08 -20.06 -5.57
CA PHE A 717 27.15 -19.49 -4.77
C PHE A 717 27.51 -18.12 -5.31
N ILE A 718 27.54 -17.09 -4.46
CA ILE A 718 27.69 -15.70 -4.90
C ILE A 718 28.90 -15.06 -4.21
N PHE A 719 29.77 -14.42 -4.98
CA PHE A 719 30.97 -13.73 -4.51
C PHE A 719 31.04 -12.34 -5.15
N GLY A 720 31.61 -11.36 -4.45
CA GLY A 720 31.67 -10.02 -5.02
C GLY A 720 31.60 -8.85 -4.06
N ASP A 721 31.21 -7.71 -4.63
CA ASP A 721 31.04 -6.42 -3.98
C ASP A 721 29.56 -6.11 -3.65
N SER A 722 29.23 -4.82 -3.47
CA SER A 722 27.92 -4.32 -3.05
C SER A 722 26.79 -4.57 -4.06
N VAL A 723 27.11 -4.77 -5.35
CA VAL A 723 26.12 -5.07 -6.40
C VAL A 723 25.43 -6.43 -6.17
N VAL A 724 26.08 -7.32 -5.41
CA VAL A 724 25.59 -8.67 -5.10
C VAL A 724 25.60 -9.00 -3.59
N ASP A 725 25.93 -8.08 -2.69
CA ASP A 725 25.87 -8.29 -1.24
C ASP A 725 24.41 -8.29 -0.74
N VAL A 726 24.02 -9.35 -0.04
CA VAL A 726 22.67 -9.52 0.55
C VAL A 726 22.65 -9.38 2.08
N GLY A 727 23.74 -8.87 2.68
CA GLY A 727 23.82 -8.48 4.08
C GLY A 727 25.00 -9.04 4.88
N ASN A 728 26.12 -9.40 4.25
CA ASN A 728 27.31 -9.84 4.99
C ASN A 728 27.96 -8.70 5.78
N ASN A 729 27.88 -7.45 5.29
CA ASN A 729 28.42 -6.28 5.99
C ASN A 729 27.66 -5.90 7.27
N ASN A 730 26.42 -6.39 7.46
CA ASN A 730 25.54 -5.95 8.55
C ASN A 730 26.18 -6.09 9.95
N ASN A 731 26.91 -7.18 10.16
CA ASN A 731 27.52 -7.54 11.44
C ASN A 731 29.00 -7.10 11.57
N LEU A 732 29.57 -6.42 10.57
CA LEU A 732 30.95 -5.93 10.59
C LEU A 732 31.02 -4.54 11.25
N TYR A 733 32.19 -4.18 11.79
CA TYR A 733 32.45 -2.82 12.25
C TYR A 733 32.90 -1.94 11.07
N THR A 734 31.94 -1.50 10.28
CA THR A 734 32.13 -0.69 9.07
C THR A 734 31.01 0.33 8.92
N ILE A 735 31.30 1.46 8.26
CA ILE A 735 30.29 2.41 7.80
C ILE A 735 29.57 1.94 6.53
N ILE A 736 30.14 1.00 5.77
CA ILE A 736 29.60 0.51 4.50
C ILE A 736 28.48 -0.51 4.77
N LYS A 737 27.28 0.01 5.02
CA LYS A 737 26.06 -0.78 5.31
C LYS A 737 24.84 -0.23 4.58
N ALA A 738 23.93 -1.13 4.25
CA ALA A 738 22.58 -0.86 3.74
C ALA A 738 21.51 -1.60 4.58
N ALA A 739 21.78 -1.73 5.89
CA ALA A 739 20.96 -2.43 6.87
C ALA A 739 19.94 -1.51 7.59
N PHE A 740 19.65 -0.34 6.99
CA PHE A 740 18.73 0.68 7.50
C PHE A 740 17.95 1.31 6.33
N PRO A 741 16.74 1.87 6.57
CA PRO A 741 15.97 2.51 5.50
C PRO A 741 16.70 3.75 4.95
N PRO A 742 16.50 4.14 3.68
CA PRO A 742 15.46 3.66 2.77
C PRO A 742 15.83 2.39 1.98
N TYR A 743 17.01 1.80 2.18
CA TYR A 743 17.38 0.53 1.53
C TYR A 743 16.38 -0.58 1.84
N GLY A 744 16.13 -1.46 0.87
CA GLY A 744 15.17 -2.56 1.00
C GLY A 744 13.70 -2.16 1.13
N ARG A 745 13.33 -0.89 0.88
CA ARG A 745 11.93 -0.41 0.96
C ARG A 745 10.98 -1.07 -0.04
N ASP A 746 11.47 -1.52 -1.18
CA ASP A 746 10.70 -2.15 -2.26
C ASP A 746 10.94 -3.68 -2.31
N PHE A 747 11.91 -4.19 -1.53
CA PHE A 747 12.11 -5.64 -1.34
C PHE A 747 10.88 -6.28 -0.70
N LEU A 748 10.65 -7.58 -0.94
CA LEU A 748 9.42 -8.34 -0.56
C LEU A 748 8.88 -8.11 0.87
N ASN A 749 9.77 -7.85 1.83
CA ASN A 749 9.43 -7.66 3.25
C ASN A 749 9.50 -6.19 3.72
N HIS A 750 9.73 -5.25 2.81
CA HIS A 750 9.96 -3.82 3.02
C HIS A 750 11.03 -3.50 4.08
N LYS A 751 12.01 -4.40 4.26
CA LYS A 751 13.08 -4.27 5.27
C LYS A 751 14.45 -4.19 4.62
N PRO A 752 15.34 -3.31 5.12
CA PRO A 752 16.73 -3.30 4.70
C PRO A 752 17.39 -4.62 5.09
N THR A 753 17.78 -5.40 4.08
CA THR A 753 18.48 -6.67 4.28
C THR A 753 20.00 -6.50 4.33
N GLY A 754 20.53 -5.33 3.96
CA GLY A 754 21.94 -5.12 3.66
C GLY A 754 22.24 -5.09 2.15
N ARG A 755 21.23 -5.32 1.29
CA ARG A 755 21.28 -5.04 -0.15
C ARG A 755 21.39 -3.55 -0.40
N PHE A 756 22.34 -3.14 -1.24
CA PHE A 756 22.52 -1.74 -1.67
C PHE A 756 21.51 -1.36 -2.77
N CYS A 757 20.23 -1.61 -2.54
CA CYS A 757 19.15 -1.36 -3.48
C CYS A 757 17.87 -0.96 -2.72
N ASN A 758 16.88 -0.40 -3.44
CA ASN A 758 15.52 -0.33 -2.93
C ASN A 758 14.90 -1.72 -2.79
N GLY A 759 15.21 -2.66 -3.69
CA GLY A 759 14.58 -3.98 -3.73
C GLY A 759 15.55 -5.11 -4.08
N LYS A 760 15.16 -6.00 -4.98
CA LYS A 760 15.95 -7.15 -5.45
C LYS A 760 17.17 -6.73 -6.26
N LEU A 761 18.25 -7.47 -6.09
CA LEU A 761 19.46 -7.40 -6.91
C LEU A 761 19.32 -8.29 -8.16
N ALA A 762 20.13 -8.07 -9.19
CA ALA A 762 20.14 -8.92 -10.39
C ALA A 762 20.41 -10.41 -10.05
N SER A 763 21.18 -10.69 -9.00
CA SER A 763 21.41 -12.05 -8.49
C SER A 763 20.16 -12.69 -7.87
N ASP A 764 19.25 -11.89 -7.30
CA ASP A 764 17.99 -12.40 -6.74
C ASP A 764 17.04 -12.84 -7.87
N PHE A 765 16.86 -11.99 -8.89
CA PHE A 765 16.10 -12.34 -10.09
C PHE A 765 16.71 -13.54 -10.83
N THR A 766 18.04 -13.65 -10.87
CA THR A 766 18.73 -14.83 -11.44
C THR A 766 18.36 -16.12 -10.69
N ALA A 767 18.27 -16.08 -9.36
CA ALA A 767 17.86 -17.24 -8.56
C ALA A 767 16.39 -17.64 -8.81
N GLU A 768 15.48 -16.67 -8.92
CA GLU A 768 14.08 -16.92 -9.29
C GLU A 768 13.96 -17.54 -10.69
N ASN A 769 14.68 -16.98 -11.67
CA ASN A 769 14.61 -17.39 -13.07
C ASN A 769 15.15 -18.82 -13.31
N ILE A 770 16.02 -19.34 -12.44
CA ILE A 770 16.52 -20.73 -12.48
C ILE A 770 15.76 -21.69 -11.53
N GLY A 771 14.67 -21.22 -10.92
CA GLY A 771 13.70 -22.05 -10.19
C GLY A 771 13.95 -22.22 -8.70
N PHE A 772 14.80 -21.41 -8.06
CA PHE A 772 14.88 -21.40 -6.60
C PHE A 772 13.65 -20.73 -5.97
N THR A 773 13.17 -21.29 -4.86
CA THR A 773 12.03 -20.76 -4.08
C THR A 773 12.45 -19.88 -2.89
N ASP A 774 13.76 -19.74 -2.64
CA ASP A 774 14.38 -18.84 -1.65
C ASP A 774 15.81 -18.51 -2.13
N TYR A 775 16.39 -17.43 -1.61
CA TYR A 775 17.67 -16.89 -2.08
C TYR A 775 18.87 -17.43 -1.26
N PRO A 776 20.05 -17.63 -1.87
CA PRO A 776 21.27 -17.96 -1.13
C PRO A 776 21.53 -16.95 0.01
N PRO A 777 21.52 -17.38 1.29
CA PRO A 777 21.63 -16.46 2.42
C PRO A 777 23.03 -15.86 2.52
N ALA A 778 23.13 -14.61 3.00
CA ALA A 778 24.41 -14.02 3.42
C ALA A 778 25.08 -14.94 4.47
N TYR A 779 26.28 -15.41 4.18
CA TYR A 779 26.98 -16.43 4.97
C TYR A 779 27.26 -16.00 6.43
N LEU A 780 27.47 -14.71 6.69
CA LEU A 780 27.63 -14.17 8.05
C LEU A 780 26.30 -13.86 8.76
N SER A 781 25.15 -14.13 8.12
CA SER A 781 23.84 -13.93 8.72
C SER A 781 23.42 -15.12 9.60
N LYS A 782 22.49 -14.88 10.53
CA LYS A 782 21.88 -15.95 11.34
C LYS A 782 21.10 -16.99 10.50
N LYS A 783 20.74 -16.66 9.24
CA LYS A 783 20.03 -17.55 8.31
C LYS A 783 20.91 -18.63 7.67
N ALA A 784 22.24 -18.44 7.64
CA ALA A 784 23.19 -19.37 7.01
C ALA A 784 23.52 -20.58 7.89
N LYS A 785 22.49 -21.38 8.23
CA LYS A 785 22.56 -22.57 9.09
C LYS A 785 21.61 -23.66 8.62
N GLY A 786 21.96 -24.93 8.89
CA GLY A 786 21.12 -26.08 8.58
C GLY A 786 20.73 -26.14 7.10
N ASN A 787 19.51 -26.62 6.82
CA ASN A 787 19.04 -26.88 5.46
C ASN A 787 19.05 -25.66 4.53
N ASN A 788 19.06 -24.42 5.06
CA ASN A 788 19.19 -23.19 4.27
C ASN A 788 20.53 -23.12 3.51
N LEU A 789 21.54 -23.89 3.94
CA LEU A 789 22.81 -24.00 3.22
C LEU A 789 22.73 -24.95 2.01
N LEU A 790 21.69 -25.77 1.87
CA LEU A 790 21.60 -26.73 0.75
C LEU A 790 21.42 -26.04 -0.61
N ILE A 791 20.78 -24.87 -0.64
CA ILE A 791 20.61 -24.04 -1.85
C ILE A 791 21.84 -23.16 -2.16
N GLY A 792 22.91 -23.29 -1.39
CA GLY A 792 24.11 -22.46 -1.49
C GLY A 792 24.17 -21.33 -0.48
N ALA A 793 25.01 -20.32 -0.76
CA ALA A 793 25.21 -19.17 0.10
C ALA A 793 25.82 -17.98 -0.66
N ASN A 794 25.57 -16.78 -0.14
CA ASN A 794 26.14 -15.54 -0.63
C ASN A 794 27.29 -15.09 0.29
N PHE A 795 28.48 -14.93 -0.28
CA PHE A 795 29.72 -14.52 0.38
C PHE A 795 30.15 -13.10 0.03
N ALA A 796 29.45 -12.42 -0.90
CA ALA A 796 29.76 -11.07 -1.33
C ALA A 796 29.71 -10.06 -0.18
N SER A 797 30.47 -8.97 -0.27
CA SER A 797 30.66 -8.00 0.79
C SER A 797 30.87 -6.62 0.17
N ALA A 798 30.05 -5.65 0.53
CA ALA A 798 30.16 -4.30 -0.01
C ALA A 798 31.55 -3.67 0.23
N SER A 799 32.01 -2.88 -0.76
CA SER A 799 33.38 -2.37 -0.87
C SER A 799 34.50 -3.43 -0.95
N SER A 800 34.16 -4.69 -1.30
CA SER A 800 35.15 -5.68 -1.74
C SER A 800 35.60 -5.46 -3.18
N GLY A 801 36.72 -6.07 -3.56
CA GLY A 801 37.36 -5.97 -4.86
C GLY A 801 38.27 -7.17 -5.13
N TYR A 802 38.81 -7.25 -6.34
CA TYR A 802 39.92 -8.15 -6.68
C TYR A 802 41.23 -7.69 -6.00
N TYR A 803 41.36 -6.42 -5.64
CA TYR A 803 42.49 -5.95 -4.84
C TYR A 803 42.20 -6.07 -3.34
N GLU A 804 42.98 -6.91 -2.67
CA GLU A 804 42.85 -7.25 -1.24
C GLU A 804 42.77 -6.02 -0.32
N THR A 805 43.47 -4.93 -0.66
CA THR A 805 43.52 -3.70 0.13
C THR A 805 42.24 -2.84 0.02
N THR A 806 41.44 -3.00 -1.04
CA THR A 806 40.18 -2.25 -1.24
C THR A 806 39.20 -2.51 -0.09
N ALA A 807 38.97 -3.78 0.26
CA ALA A 807 38.12 -4.14 1.39
C ALA A 807 38.69 -3.70 2.75
N LYS A 808 40.03 -3.73 2.89
CA LYS A 808 40.72 -3.35 4.13
C LYS A 808 40.53 -1.86 4.46
N LEU A 809 40.49 -0.99 3.45
CA LEU A 809 40.24 0.45 3.62
C LEU A 809 38.90 0.75 4.31
N TYR A 810 37.91 -0.13 4.14
CA TYR A 810 36.56 0.02 4.66
C TYR A 810 36.19 -0.97 5.77
N HIS A 811 37.15 -1.78 6.25
CA HIS A 811 36.92 -2.85 7.22
C HIS A 811 35.85 -3.88 6.78
N THR A 812 35.83 -4.25 5.50
CA THR A 812 34.89 -5.23 4.91
C THR A 812 35.60 -6.53 4.49
N LEU A 813 34.89 -7.51 3.92
CA LEU A 813 35.46 -8.83 3.59
C LEU A 813 36.10 -8.81 2.19
N SER A 814 37.43 -8.89 2.16
CA SER A 814 38.18 -9.11 0.91
C SER A 814 37.77 -10.42 0.24
N LEU A 815 37.91 -10.49 -1.09
CA LEU A 815 37.55 -11.67 -1.88
C LEU A 815 38.26 -12.96 -1.41
N SER A 816 39.47 -12.84 -0.84
CA SER A 816 40.17 -13.97 -0.20
C SER A 816 39.48 -14.45 1.08
N LYS A 817 38.94 -13.55 1.90
CA LYS A 817 38.12 -13.90 3.08
C LYS A 817 36.76 -14.48 2.69
N GLN A 818 36.18 -14.03 1.58
CA GLN A 818 34.97 -14.65 1.00
C GLN A 818 35.24 -16.10 0.59
N LEU A 819 36.42 -16.39 0.01
CA LEU A 819 36.85 -17.76 -0.31
C LEU A 819 37.08 -18.63 0.94
N GLU A 820 37.64 -18.06 2.01
CA GLU A 820 37.80 -18.77 3.29
C GLU A 820 36.45 -19.11 3.93
N ASN A 821 35.51 -18.17 3.91
CA ASN A 821 34.12 -18.39 4.32
C ASN A 821 33.46 -19.51 3.49
N TYR A 822 33.74 -19.58 2.18
CA TYR A 822 33.28 -20.69 1.34
C TYR A 822 33.89 -22.05 1.73
N LYS A 823 35.19 -22.13 2.04
CA LYS A 823 35.80 -23.37 2.57
C LYS A 823 35.13 -23.82 3.88
N GLN A 824 34.84 -22.89 4.78
CA GLN A 824 34.09 -23.20 6.01
C GLN A 824 32.64 -23.64 5.72
N TYR A 825 31.98 -23.03 4.72
CA TYR A 825 30.68 -23.45 4.23
C TYR A 825 30.72 -24.90 3.70
N GLN A 826 31.75 -25.29 2.94
CA GLN A 826 31.86 -26.66 2.41
C GLN A 826 31.90 -27.70 3.55
N ASN A 827 32.63 -27.41 4.64
CA ASN A 827 32.65 -28.26 5.83
C ASN A 827 31.26 -28.37 6.49
N LYS A 828 30.51 -27.26 6.58
CA LYS A 828 29.12 -27.27 7.08
C LYS A 828 28.20 -28.06 6.16
N LEU A 829 28.33 -27.92 4.84
CA LEU A 829 27.53 -28.64 3.86
C LEU A 829 27.76 -30.15 3.94
N VAL A 830 29.02 -30.60 4.09
CA VAL A 830 29.36 -32.02 4.31
C VAL A 830 28.72 -32.56 5.59
N ALA A 831 28.66 -31.76 6.67
CA ALA A 831 28.01 -32.16 7.91
C ALA A 831 26.47 -32.24 7.82
N ILE A 832 25.84 -31.54 6.87
CA ILE A 832 24.38 -31.50 6.70
C ILE A 832 23.91 -32.51 5.65
N ALA A 833 24.58 -32.57 4.49
CA ALA A 833 24.18 -33.38 3.34
C ALA A 833 24.92 -34.71 3.22
N GLY A 834 26.02 -34.89 3.96
CA GLY A 834 26.97 -35.99 3.76
C GLY A 834 27.92 -35.74 2.59
N LYS A 835 29.10 -36.40 2.61
CA LYS A 835 30.22 -36.13 1.68
C LYS A 835 29.84 -36.28 0.20
N SER A 836 29.03 -37.28 -0.15
CA SER A 836 28.62 -37.54 -1.55
C SER A 836 27.72 -36.43 -2.09
N ASN A 837 26.61 -36.15 -1.40
CA ASN A 837 25.63 -35.13 -1.83
C ASN A 837 26.24 -33.73 -1.80
N ALA A 838 27.06 -33.41 -0.79
CA ALA A 838 27.79 -32.15 -0.74
C ALA A 838 28.70 -31.97 -1.98
N SER A 839 29.37 -33.04 -2.44
CA SER A 839 30.20 -32.98 -3.65
C SER A 839 29.38 -32.70 -4.91
N SER A 840 28.19 -33.31 -5.07
CA SER A 840 27.30 -33.02 -6.21
C SER A 840 26.73 -31.60 -6.14
N ILE A 841 26.26 -31.14 -4.97
CA ILE A 841 25.80 -29.76 -4.78
C ILE A 841 26.89 -28.74 -5.16
N ILE A 842 28.16 -29.03 -4.82
CA ILE A 842 29.33 -28.20 -5.16
C ILE A 842 29.67 -28.25 -6.66
N SER A 843 29.64 -29.41 -7.30
CA SER A 843 29.99 -29.53 -8.73
C SER A 843 28.89 -29.03 -9.67
N ASP A 844 27.64 -29.26 -9.29
CA ASP A 844 26.49 -29.09 -10.19
C ASP A 844 25.80 -27.73 -9.98
N GLY A 845 26.07 -27.07 -8.85
CA GLY A 845 25.66 -25.69 -8.57
C GLY A 845 26.43 -24.63 -9.37
N ILE A 846 25.86 -23.42 -9.44
CA ILE A 846 26.44 -22.28 -10.17
C ILE A 846 27.15 -21.30 -9.24
N TYR A 847 28.15 -20.61 -9.77
CA TYR A 847 28.99 -19.65 -9.05
C TYR A 847 28.91 -18.31 -9.78
N LEU A 848 28.35 -17.28 -9.15
CA LEU A 848 28.30 -15.92 -9.68
C LEU A 848 29.35 -15.03 -9.02
N ILE A 849 30.11 -14.30 -9.82
CA ILE A 849 31.19 -13.42 -9.36
C ILE A 849 30.97 -12.02 -9.95
N SER A 850 30.85 -11.00 -9.10
CA SER A 850 30.74 -9.60 -9.52
C SER A 850 31.62 -8.71 -8.67
N SER A 851 32.74 -8.22 -9.22
CA SER A 851 33.72 -7.44 -8.47
C SER A 851 34.58 -6.55 -9.37
N GLY A 852 35.26 -5.58 -8.77
CA GLY A 852 36.21 -4.68 -9.42
C GLY A 852 35.74 -3.22 -9.51
N SER A 853 34.44 -2.93 -9.37
CA SER A 853 33.91 -1.56 -9.39
C SER A 853 34.50 -0.72 -8.25
N SER A 854 34.57 -1.30 -7.05
CA SER A 854 35.19 -0.69 -5.86
C SER A 854 36.69 -0.47 -6.02
N ASP A 855 37.41 -1.37 -6.71
CA ASP A 855 38.87 -1.23 -6.89
C ASP A 855 39.23 0.05 -7.64
N PHE A 856 38.42 0.43 -8.63
CA PHE A 856 38.59 1.68 -9.36
C PHE A 856 38.02 2.89 -8.60
N LEU A 857 36.72 2.89 -8.30
CA LEU A 857 36.01 4.08 -7.83
C LEU A 857 36.18 4.35 -6.32
N GLN A 858 36.40 3.32 -5.51
CA GLN A 858 36.52 3.40 -4.05
C GLN A 858 37.96 3.16 -3.56
N ASN A 859 38.93 3.01 -4.47
CA ASN A 859 40.35 2.89 -4.10
C ASN A 859 41.26 3.61 -5.10
N TYR A 860 41.48 3.07 -6.31
CA TYR A 860 42.49 3.57 -7.25
C TYR A 860 42.41 5.08 -7.53
N TYR A 861 41.21 5.62 -7.82
CA TYR A 861 41.06 7.05 -8.15
C TYR A 861 41.06 8.00 -6.94
N ILE A 862 40.91 7.48 -5.73
CA ILE A 862 40.88 8.28 -4.48
C ILE A 862 42.09 8.05 -3.57
N ASN A 863 42.96 7.09 -3.93
CA ASN A 863 44.16 6.72 -3.19
C ASN A 863 45.42 7.24 -3.92
N PRO A 864 46.05 8.33 -3.43
CA PRO A 864 47.20 8.93 -4.12
C PRO A 864 48.40 8.00 -4.28
N LEU A 865 48.57 7.03 -3.38
CA LEU A 865 49.67 6.07 -3.44
C LEU A 865 49.50 5.08 -4.58
N LEU A 866 48.29 4.53 -4.77
CA LEU A 866 47.99 3.65 -5.90
C LEU A 866 48.00 4.41 -7.23
N TYR A 867 47.38 5.59 -7.28
CA TYR A 867 47.33 6.43 -8.48
C TYR A 867 48.73 6.86 -8.95
N LYS A 868 49.68 7.04 -8.02
CA LYS A 868 51.10 7.33 -8.34
C LYS A 868 51.90 6.08 -8.70
N SER A 869 51.59 4.93 -8.11
CA SER A 869 52.38 3.69 -8.29
C SER A 869 52.00 2.89 -9.53
N TYR A 870 50.75 3.00 -10.01
CA TYR A 870 50.25 2.24 -11.14
C TYR A 870 49.47 3.12 -12.12
N THR A 871 49.68 2.91 -13.41
CA THR A 871 48.71 3.35 -14.43
C THR A 871 47.43 2.51 -14.36
N PRO A 872 46.29 2.98 -14.90
CA PRO A 872 45.04 2.21 -14.85
C PRO A 872 45.15 0.85 -15.54
N ASP A 873 46.01 0.73 -16.56
CA ASP A 873 46.20 -0.51 -17.31
C ASP A 873 47.04 -1.53 -16.53
N GLN A 874 48.13 -1.08 -15.87
CA GLN A 874 48.92 -1.91 -14.96
C GLN A 874 48.11 -2.35 -13.73
N PHE A 875 47.30 -1.44 -13.17
CA PHE A 875 46.41 -1.81 -12.06
C PHE A 875 45.37 -2.85 -12.52
N SER A 876 44.84 -2.72 -13.74
CA SER A 876 43.97 -3.73 -14.34
C SER A 876 44.65 -5.10 -14.44
N ASP A 877 45.95 -5.18 -14.76
CA ASP A 877 46.67 -6.46 -14.78
C ASP A 877 46.76 -7.12 -13.41
N VAL A 878 47.02 -6.34 -12.35
CA VAL A 878 46.99 -6.82 -10.95
C VAL A 878 45.61 -7.39 -10.57
N LEU A 879 44.54 -6.68 -10.93
CA LEU A 879 43.17 -7.17 -10.69
C LEU A 879 42.85 -8.45 -11.47
N ILE A 880 43.34 -8.56 -12.72
CA ILE A 880 43.14 -9.73 -13.58
C ILE A 880 43.94 -10.94 -13.09
N GLU A 881 45.12 -10.75 -12.51
CA GLU A 881 45.88 -11.80 -11.83
C GLU A 881 45.12 -12.30 -10.59
N SER A 882 44.63 -11.39 -9.73
CA SER A 882 43.76 -11.73 -8.60
C SER A 882 42.51 -12.52 -9.03
N TYR A 883 41.83 -12.08 -10.08
CA TYR A 883 40.69 -12.79 -10.69
C TYR A 883 41.09 -14.21 -11.13
N ALA A 884 42.18 -14.36 -11.89
CA ALA A 884 42.62 -15.65 -12.40
C ALA A 884 43.01 -16.61 -11.27
N ASN A 885 43.63 -16.11 -10.20
CA ASN A 885 43.96 -16.87 -9.00
C ASN A 885 42.70 -17.29 -8.24
N PHE A 886 41.71 -16.40 -8.12
CA PHE A 886 40.43 -16.69 -7.47
C PHE A 886 39.64 -17.80 -8.21
N ILE A 887 39.51 -17.71 -9.54
CA ILE A 887 38.85 -18.73 -10.37
C ILE A 887 39.53 -20.09 -10.24
N GLN A 888 40.87 -20.12 -10.32
CA GLN A 888 41.63 -21.37 -10.15
C GLN A 888 41.42 -21.97 -8.75
N ASN A 889 41.31 -21.14 -7.71
CA ASN A 889 41.08 -21.63 -6.35
C ASN A 889 39.64 -22.13 -6.14
N LEU A 890 38.61 -21.47 -6.70
CA LEU A 890 37.24 -22.00 -6.70
C LEU A 890 37.16 -23.34 -7.45
N TYR A 891 37.83 -23.46 -8.60
CA TYR A 891 37.89 -24.71 -9.37
C TYR A 891 38.57 -25.83 -8.58
N LYS A 892 39.69 -25.55 -7.88
CA LYS A 892 40.35 -26.49 -6.96
C LYS A 892 39.45 -26.94 -5.80
N LEU A 893 38.53 -26.08 -5.35
CA LEU A 893 37.54 -26.39 -4.33
C LEU A 893 36.30 -27.13 -4.89
N GLY A 894 36.22 -27.39 -6.20
CA GLY A 894 35.16 -28.21 -6.80
C GLY A 894 34.18 -27.46 -7.70
N ALA A 895 34.27 -26.14 -7.81
CA ALA A 895 33.39 -25.36 -8.71
C ALA A 895 33.57 -25.78 -10.18
N ARG A 896 32.47 -25.95 -10.91
CA ARG A 896 32.48 -26.31 -12.36
C ARG A 896 31.71 -25.35 -13.26
N LYS A 897 30.65 -24.70 -12.76
CA LYS A 897 29.81 -23.76 -13.51
C LYS A 897 30.00 -22.34 -12.96
N ILE A 898 30.94 -21.58 -13.52
CA ILE A 898 31.28 -20.23 -13.04
C ILE A 898 30.84 -19.15 -14.04
N GLY A 899 30.07 -18.17 -13.59
CA GLY A 899 29.74 -16.95 -14.30
C GLY A 899 30.40 -15.75 -13.64
N VAL A 900 31.04 -14.89 -14.42
CA VAL A 900 31.64 -13.63 -13.94
C VAL A 900 31.04 -12.44 -14.69
N THR A 901 30.70 -11.36 -14.00
CA THR A 901 30.24 -10.13 -14.67
C THR A 901 31.42 -9.29 -15.15
N THR A 902 31.24 -8.58 -16.26
CA THR A 902 32.08 -7.44 -16.61
C THR A 902 31.96 -6.31 -15.58
N LEU A 903 32.82 -5.30 -15.67
CA LEU A 903 32.57 -4.01 -15.03
C LEU A 903 31.42 -3.27 -15.73
N PRO A 904 30.57 -2.53 -15.00
CA PRO A 904 29.59 -1.61 -15.56
C PRO A 904 30.27 -0.39 -16.22
N PRO A 905 29.53 0.48 -16.92
CA PRO A 905 30.02 1.79 -17.36
C PRO A 905 30.31 2.70 -16.16
N LEU A 906 31.51 2.56 -15.57
CA LEU A 906 31.92 3.25 -14.34
C LEU A 906 31.77 4.78 -14.40
N GLY A 907 32.00 5.39 -15.56
CA GLY A 907 31.85 6.82 -15.77
C GLY A 907 30.40 7.30 -15.87
N CYS A 908 29.43 6.39 -15.96
CA CYS A 908 28.01 6.69 -16.02
C CYS A 908 27.28 6.58 -14.67
N LEU A 909 27.96 6.20 -13.59
CA LEU A 909 27.36 6.16 -12.25
C LEU A 909 27.20 7.60 -11.69
N PRO A 910 26.09 7.96 -11.03
CA PRO A 910 25.84 9.35 -10.60
C PRO A 910 26.96 9.94 -9.73
N ALA A 911 27.54 9.16 -8.81
CA ALA A 911 28.67 9.61 -8.00
C ALA A 911 29.96 9.76 -8.81
N ALA A 912 30.17 8.95 -9.84
CA ALA A 912 31.35 9.08 -10.71
C ALA A 912 31.25 10.32 -11.61
N ILE A 913 30.05 10.62 -12.12
CA ILE A 913 29.76 11.88 -12.84
C ILE A 913 30.00 13.07 -11.88
N THR A 914 29.45 13.03 -10.67
CA THR A 914 29.57 14.14 -9.71
C THR A 914 31.01 14.38 -9.25
N VAL A 915 31.81 13.34 -9.00
CA VAL A 915 33.20 13.49 -8.51
C VAL A 915 34.21 13.72 -9.62
N PHE A 916 34.04 13.12 -10.81
CA PHE A 916 35.05 13.11 -11.87
C PHE A 916 34.61 13.76 -13.20
N GLY A 917 33.38 14.25 -13.29
CA GLY A 917 32.80 14.85 -14.50
C GLY A 917 33.06 16.34 -14.71
N SER A 918 33.71 17.03 -13.76
CA SER A 918 34.01 18.47 -13.85
C SER A 918 32.78 19.33 -14.20
N ASP A 919 31.72 19.19 -13.40
CA ASP A 919 30.40 19.83 -13.55
C ASP A 919 29.64 19.46 -14.85
N SER A 920 30.14 18.53 -15.67
CA SER A 920 29.39 17.93 -16.76
C SER A 920 28.31 16.96 -16.25
N ASN A 921 27.17 16.93 -16.93
CA ASN A 921 26.09 15.95 -16.72
C ASN A 921 26.19 14.76 -17.70
N GLU A 922 27.38 14.53 -18.28
CA GLU A 922 27.67 13.43 -19.20
C GLU A 922 28.54 12.34 -18.54
N CYS A 923 28.52 11.13 -19.10
CA CYS A 923 29.35 10.04 -18.58
C CYS A 923 30.85 10.33 -18.75
N VAL A 924 31.64 10.09 -17.71
CA VAL A 924 33.09 10.33 -17.69
C VAL A 924 33.82 9.34 -18.60
N ALA A 925 34.09 9.75 -19.84
CA ALA A 925 34.67 8.90 -20.89
C ALA A 925 35.98 8.19 -20.50
N LYS A 926 36.84 8.83 -19.69
CA LYS A 926 38.08 8.23 -19.17
C LYS A 926 37.81 6.98 -18.32
N LEU A 927 36.79 7.00 -17.48
CA LEU A 927 36.42 5.88 -16.60
C LEU A 927 35.78 4.75 -17.40
N ASN A 928 34.90 5.07 -18.35
CA ASN A 928 34.31 4.07 -19.26
C ASN A 928 35.38 3.38 -20.13
N LYS A 929 36.39 4.11 -20.61
CA LYS A 929 37.52 3.52 -21.36
C LYS A 929 38.32 2.51 -20.52
N VAL A 930 38.50 2.78 -19.22
CA VAL A 930 39.16 1.83 -18.31
C VAL A 930 38.29 0.60 -18.07
N ALA A 931 36.98 0.77 -17.85
CA ALA A 931 36.04 -0.35 -17.74
C ALA A 931 36.08 -1.27 -18.97
N VAL A 932 36.01 -0.71 -20.18
CA VAL A 932 36.10 -1.47 -21.44
C VAL A 932 37.46 -2.17 -21.59
N SER A 933 38.59 -1.52 -21.24
CA SER A 933 39.91 -2.16 -21.29
C SER A 933 39.99 -3.37 -20.34
N PHE A 934 39.55 -3.19 -19.09
CA PHE A 934 39.50 -4.26 -18.11
C PHE A 934 38.58 -5.41 -18.58
N ASN A 935 37.41 -5.10 -19.13
CA ASN A 935 36.45 -6.11 -19.64
C ASN A 935 37.07 -6.96 -20.76
N ASN A 936 37.87 -6.35 -21.65
CA ASN A 936 38.61 -7.08 -22.67
C ASN A 936 39.69 -7.99 -22.06
N LYS A 937 40.44 -7.52 -21.06
CA LYS A 937 41.42 -8.35 -20.33
C LYS A 937 40.73 -9.51 -19.56
N LEU A 938 39.54 -9.27 -19.00
CA LEU A 938 38.71 -10.25 -18.30
C LEU A 938 38.21 -11.34 -19.26
N ASN A 939 37.68 -10.96 -20.42
CA ASN A 939 37.24 -11.88 -21.48
C ASN A 939 38.40 -12.76 -21.96
N ALA A 940 39.52 -12.17 -22.35
CA ALA A 940 40.69 -12.91 -22.83
C ALA A 940 41.26 -13.85 -21.76
N THR A 941 41.27 -13.43 -20.49
CA THR A 941 41.74 -14.26 -19.37
C THR A 941 40.75 -15.39 -19.06
N SER A 942 39.45 -15.13 -19.13
CA SER A 942 38.40 -16.15 -18.96
C SER A 942 38.51 -17.22 -20.03
N GLN A 943 38.71 -16.85 -21.30
CA GLN A 943 38.95 -17.81 -22.40
C GLN A 943 40.23 -18.65 -22.17
N ARG A 944 41.33 -18.03 -21.71
CA ARG A 944 42.58 -18.75 -21.35
C ARG A 944 42.38 -19.71 -20.15
N LEU A 945 41.59 -19.32 -19.16
CA LEU A 945 41.19 -20.22 -18.08
C LEU A 945 40.25 -21.32 -18.61
N GLN A 946 39.42 -21.02 -19.61
CA GLN A 946 38.54 -21.94 -20.34
C GLN A 946 39.26 -22.92 -21.29
N THR A 947 40.58 -22.79 -21.47
CA THR A 947 41.42 -23.89 -22.00
C THR A 947 42.16 -24.68 -20.91
N LYS A 948 42.64 -24.06 -19.82
CA LYS A 948 43.53 -24.71 -18.82
C LYS A 948 42.95 -25.69 -17.77
N LEU A 949 41.66 -25.61 -17.41
CA LEU A 949 41.04 -26.30 -16.26
C LEU A 949 39.90 -27.27 -16.71
N PRO A 950 40.13 -28.56 -16.96
CA PRO A 950 39.17 -29.44 -17.65
C PRO A 950 37.76 -29.52 -17.02
N ASN A 951 36.75 -29.89 -17.84
CA ASN A 951 35.36 -30.14 -17.40
C ASN A 951 34.68 -28.98 -16.65
N ARG A 952 34.81 -27.75 -17.16
CA ARG A 952 34.16 -26.55 -16.61
C ARG A 952 33.33 -25.80 -17.67
N LYS A 953 32.43 -24.95 -17.18
CA LYS A 953 31.82 -23.84 -17.91
C LYS A 953 32.23 -22.55 -17.22
N LEU A 954 32.86 -21.65 -17.96
CA LEU A 954 33.25 -20.31 -17.50
C LEU A 954 32.66 -19.31 -18.49
N VAL A 955 31.68 -18.53 -18.05
CA VAL A 955 30.91 -17.60 -18.88
C VAL A 955 31.15 -16.18 -18.36
N VAL A 956 31.35 -15.23 -19.27
CA VAL A 956 31.41 -13.80 -18.93
C VAL A 956 30.07 -13.16 -19.27
N PHE A 957 29.46 -12.49 -18.29
CA PHE A 957 28.20 -11.78 -18.39
C PHE A 957 28.46 -10.30 -18.65
N ASP A 958 28.11 -9.81 -19.83
CA ASP A 958 28.24 -8.40 -20.18
C ASP A 958 27.12 -7.57 -19.52
N ILE A 959 27.44 -6.97 -18.38
CA ILE A 959 26.59 -5.95 -17.73
C ILE A 959 26.94 -4.52 -18.19
N TYR A 960 28.04 -4.35 -18.94
CA TYR A 960 28.46 -3.04 -19.43
C TYR A 960 27.43 -2.52 -20.43
N GLN A 961 27.12 -3.31 -21.46
CA GLN A 961 26.28 -2.86 -22.56
C GLN A 961 24.84 -2.64 -22.12
N SER A 962 24.26 -3.52 -21.30
CA SER A 962 22.89 -3.37 -20.80
C SER A 962 22.71 -2.13 -19.93
N LEU A 963 23.60 -1.89 -18.95
CA LEU A 963 23.52 -0.67 -18.13
C LEU A 963 23.84 0.60 -18.95
N TYR A 964 24.78 0.53 -19.89
CA TYR A 964 25.09 1.64 -20.78
C TYR A 964 23.90 2.00 -21.70
N ASN A 965 23.15 1.00 -22.19
CA ASN A 965 21.91 1.22 -22.94
C ASN A 965 20.84 1.91 -22.07
N LEU A 966 20.62 1.46 -20.84
CA LEU A 966 19.68 2.10 -19.90
C LEU A 966 20.05 3.58 -19.62
N VAL A 967 21.34 3.90 -19.55
CA VAL A 967 21.81 5.27 -19.26
C VAL A 967 21.82 6.17 -20.50
N THR A 968 22.09 5.65 -21.70
CA THR A 968 22.20 6.44 -22.93
C THR A 968 20.91 6.51 -23.74
N LYS A 969 20.02 5.52 -23.57
CA LYS A 969 18.68 5.46 -24.15
C LYS A 969 17.65 5.16 -23.06
N PRO A 970 17.54 6.00 -22.01
CA PRO A 970 16.42 5.90 -21.10
C PRO A 970 15.12 6.06 -21.91
N ALA A 971 14.10 5.30 -21.52
CA ALA A 971 12.73 5.60 -21.92
C ALA A 971 12.23 6.77 -21.05
N ASP A 972 11.15 6.58 -20.29
CA ASP A 972 10.65 7.59 -19.35
C ASP A 972 11.38 7.57 -17.99
N SER A 973 12.59 6.98 -17.91
CA SER A 973 13.33 6.79 -16.66
C SER A 973 14.46 7.81 -16.45
N GLU A 974 14.59 8.35 -15.24
CA GLU A 974 15.73 9.18 -14.81
C GLU A 974 17.00 8.33 -14.70
N ALA A 975 18.05 8.76 -15.38
CA ALA A 975 19.29 8.00 -15.58
C ALA A 975 20.57 8.83 -15.40
N ARG A 976 20.46 10.07 -14.92
CA ARG A 976 21.58 10.93 -14.48
C ARG A 976 21.59 11.13 -12.98
N LYS A 977 20.42 11.09 -12.34
CA LYS A 977 20.28 11.11 -10.89
C LYS A 977 19.86 9.75 -10.33
N ALA A 978 20.28 9.49 -9.11
CA ALA A 978 19.75 8.40 -8.31
C ALA A 978 18.46 8.81 -7.57
N CYS A 979 17.66 7.83 -7.17
CA CYS A 979 16.44 8.08 -6.39
C CYS A 979 16.73 8.60 -4.97
N CYS A 980 17.83 8.21 -4.33
CA CYS A 980 18.09 8.53 -2.92
C CYS A 980 18.73 9.91 -2.69
N GLY A 981 18.20 10.68 -1.73
CA GLY A 981 18.72 12.01 -1.38
C GLY A 981 18.62 13.02 -2.52
N THR A 982 19.69 13.78 -2.76
CA THR A 982 19.82 14.66 -3.94
C THR A 982 20.05 13.89 -5.24
N GLY A 983 20.38 12.60 -5.15
CA GLY A 983 20.61 11.71 -6.28
C GLY A 983 22.02 11.80 -6.87
N LEU A 984 22.97 12.41 -6.17
CA LEU A 984 24.30 12.74 -6.71
C LEU A 984 25.43 11.92 -6.06
N LEU A 985 25.49 11.88 -4.73
CA LEU A 985 26.58 11.25 -3.97
C LEU A 985 26.09 10.30 -2.87
N GLU A 986 24.80 10.33 -2.56
CA GLU A 986 24.23 9.61 -1.45
C GLU A 986 24.32 8.11 -1.68
N THR A 987 25.11 7.45 -0.83
CA THR A 987 25.19 6.00 -0.70
C THR A 987 25.49 5.65 0.76
N SER A 988 25.16 4.43 1.16
CA SER A 988 25.26 3.93 2.53
C SER A 988 24.70 4.95 3.53
N ILE A 989 25.46 5.37 4.55
CA ILE A 989 25.01 6.30 5.60
C ILE A 989 24.49 7.66 5.09
N LEU A 990 24.87 8.09 3.88
CA LEU A 990 24.38 9.32 3.26
C LEU A 990 23.00 9.14 2.59
N CYS A 991 22.62 7.89 2.27
CA CYS A 991 21.28 7.50 1.84
C CYS A 991 20.52 6.93 3.04
N ASN A 992 19.83 7.79 3.80
CA ASN A 992 19.20 7.47 5.08
C ASN A 992 17.78 8.10 5.18
N PRO A 993 16.98 7.84 6.24
CA PRO A 993 15.59 8.27 6.29
C PRO A 993 15.38 9.79 6.34
N LYS A 994 16.46 10.56 6.58
CA LYS A 994 16.47 12.03 6.60
C LYS A 994 17.03 12.64 5.32
N SER A 995 17.42 11.83 4.33
CA SER A 995 17.96 12.29 3.05
C SER A 995 16.84 12.94 2.21
N ILE A 996 16.74 14.27 2.34
CA ILE A 996 15.78 15.12 1.62
C ILE A 996 15.97 14.93 0.11
N GLY A 997 14.86 14.83 -0.62
CA GLY A 997 14.85 14.60 -2.07
C GLY A 997 14.64 13.14 -2.48
N THR A 998 14.74 12.18 -1.55
CA THR A 998 14.52 10.76 -1.84
C THR A 998 13.19 10.51 -2.56
N CYS A 999 13.26 9.94 -3.76
CA CYS A 999 12.15 9.86 -4.70
C CYS A 999 11.01 8.94 -4.18
N ALA A 1000 9.76 9.27 -4.54
CA ALA A 1000 8.59 8.48 -4.15
C ALA A 1000 8.52 7.12 -4.89
N ASN A 1001 8.87 7.09 -6.18
CA ASN A 1001 8.83 5.89 -7.01
C ASN A 1001 10.23 5.55 -7.57
N ALA A 1002 10.86 4.48 -7.07
CA ALA A 1002 12.18 4.05 -7.56
C ALA A 1002 12.13 3.31 -8.91
N SER A 1003 10.96 2.91 -9.40
CA SER A 1003 10.86 2.26 -10.72
C SER A 1003 11.08 3.23 -11.89
N GLU A 1004 10.96 4.53 -11.63
CA GLU A 1004 11.26 5.61 -12.60
C GLU A 1004 12.76 5.95 -12.67
N TYR A 1005 13.60 5.32 -11.86
CA TYR A 1005 15.04 5.64 -11.78
C TYR A 1005 15.89 4.44 -12.17
N VAL A 1006 16.94 4.65 -12.98
CA VAL A 1006 17.95 3.63 -13.27
C VAL A 1006 18.81 3.33 -12.04
N PHE A 1007 19.12 4.37 -11.25
CA PHE A 1007 19.96 4.26 -10.06
C PHE A 1007 19.15 4.45 -8.77
N TRP A 1008 19.38 3.57 -7.80
CA TRP A 1008 18.82 3.70 -6.46
C TRP A 1008 19.56 4.76 -5.66
N ASP A 1009 20.88 4.65 -5.62
CA ASP A 1009 21.80 5.53 -4.89
C ASP A 1009 22.96 5.95 -5.82
N GLY A 1010 23.94 6.72 -5.34
CA GLY A 1010 25.04 7.24 -6.16
C GLY A 1010 25.88 6.21 -6.94
N PHE A 1011 25.78 4.91 -6.64
CA PHE A 1011 26.53 3.83 -7.30
C PHE A 1011 25.68 2.66 -7.80
N HIS A 1012 24.55 2.37 -7.15
CA HIS A 1012 23.87 1.07 -7.32
C HIS A 1012 22.57 1.19 -8.15
N PRO A 1013 22.26 0.22 -9.04
CA PRO A 1013 21.02 0.21 -9.80
C PRO A 1013 19.78 0.05 -8.90
N SER A 1014 18.63 0.57 -9.38
CA SER A 1014 17.32 0.28 -8.78
C SER A 1014 16.90 -1.17 -9.00
N GLU A 1015 15.89 -1.65 -8.30
CA GLU A 1015 15.29 -2.97 -8.53
C GLU A 1015 14.77 -3.11 -9.98
N ALA A 1016 14.21 -2.04 -10.55
CA ALA A 1016 13.74 -2.02 -11.93
C ALA A 1016 14.89 -2.21 -12.92
N ALA A 1017 16.01 -1.50 -12.72
CA ALA A 1017 17.21 -1.69 -13.53
C ALA A 1017 17.86 -3.07 -13.31
N ASN A 1018 17.96 -3.54 -12.05
CA ASN A 1018 18.46 -4.87 -11.71
C ASN A 1018 17.67 -6.01 -12.38
N LYS A 1019 16.35 -5.85 -12.53
CA LYS A 1019 15.52 -6.81 -13.26
C LYS A 1019 15.91 -6.88 -14.74
N ILE A 1020 16.05 -5.73 -15.40
CA ILE A 1020 16.44 -5.67 -16.83
C ILE A 1020 17.84 -6.28 -17.01
N LEU A 1021 18.78 -5.96 -16.12
CA LEU A 1021 20.12 -6.57 -16.13
C LEU A 1021 20.08 -8.09 -15.93
N ALA A 1022 19.18 -8.62 -15.10
CA ALA A 1022 19.03 -10.07 -14.94
C ALA A 1022 18.38 -10.73 -16.16
N ASP A 1023 17.34 -10.11 -16.73
CA ASP A 1023 16.59 -10.63 -17.88
C ASP A 1023 17.45 -10.67 -19.16
N ASP A 1024 18.24 -9.63 -19.43
CA ASP A 1024 19.20 -9.59 -20.56
C ASP A 1024 20.23 -10.75 -20.48
N LEU A 1025 20.72 -11.04 -19.27
CA LEU A 1025 21.74 -12.06 -19.03
C LEU A 1025 21.21 -13.49 -19.11
N LEU A 1026 19.89 -13.73 -19.15
CA LEU A 1026 19.32 -15.09 -19.21
C LEU A 1026 19.83 -15.88 -20.41
N SER A 1027 19.94 -15.24 -21.58
CA SER A 1027 20.45 -15.83 -22.82
C SER A 1027 21.86 -16.40 -22.64
N SER A 1028 22.75 -15.62 -22.01
CA SER A 1028 24.11 -16.04 -21.66
C SER A 1028 24.10 -17.08 -20.53
N GLY A 1029 23.18 -16.94 -19.57
CA GLY A 1029 23.03 -17.84 -18.42
C GLY A 1029 22.66 -19.27 -18.79
N ILE A 1030 21.91 -19.47 -19.87
CA ILE A 1030 21.61 -20.82 -20.41
C ILE A 1030 22.90 -21.60 -20.64
N SER A 1031 23.92 -20.98 -21.26
CA SER A 1031 25.22 -21.63 -21.56
C SER A 1031 26.01 -22.10 -20.33
N LEU A 1032 25.65 -21.61 -19.14
CA LEU A 1032 26.23 -22.04 -17.87
C LEU A 1032 25.58 -23.32 -17.33
N ILE A 1033 24.32 -23.57 -17.71
CA ILE A 1033 23.47 -24.66 -17.22
C ILE A 1033 23.44 -25.81 -18.23
N SER A 1034 23.19 -25.53 -19.51
CA SER A 1034 23.18 -26.47 -20.66
C SER A 1034 24.56 -27.06 -20.92
#